data_AF-A0A940EZL7-F1
#
_entry.id   AF-A0A940EZL7-F1
#
_cell.length_a   1.000
_cell.length_b   1.000
_cell.length_c   1.000
_cell.angle_alpha   90.00
_cell.angle_beta   90.00
_cell.angle_gamma   90.00
#
_symmetry.space_group_name_H-M   'P 1'
#
loop_
_entity.id
_entity.type
_entity.pdbx_description
1 polymer ?
#
loop_
_entity_poly.entity_id
_entity_poly.type
_entity_poly.pdbx_seq_one_letter_code
_entity_poly.pdbx_strand_id
1 'polypeptide(L)'
;MLLLGSRSITVEGITVFPDHADPDQFWYLPGPVRLADRADGQKAFTFIEYRPAAVAGGAKGGGFVTFQVDLKLDKALERRIMSRLRSVAKGTPRLTVVPFDEGTVQCVALNLQGEGGVAAQPAGPGSFNAVEQILGAGVPSLQGDNTAAFSLTLSQEGAVILRKAFEQGTTPVGVIYDLKFTGMRPALNVEITADLSRVYDQLSGGVEAQVYFVKAGIDAAFEKLVQDGAIKIKVIDFTGEDDEKEKERWALDFFKENLLRQWFEPTLAPGVISGGRPEPEPLAAVLARGNAMRPATTPAPPRPAAAPEPAAPRETSPAAGTGQGAAPAGHNPTPPPAGAHPDTPPTAGTGAPAASDAVAPAAAVGAPRVAPASTPATTPPAGLNSQPAAGAGGIPAVVSFKLRIVHQEERKTVKVTYDRSEATQRTYAPQGFFGVLVADLDKSKHFVEVDLDDPFFRVFKVQVDPPTDYAAIGLRTAQVSLEYGDPADPATLKVKELTFDADDKDAGVWEVFLDHDLDLSYRAGVQFHFDPASEWKGDKFTYELAPAVTEDRSLVLNAHELVGFLDVQVQANKVDWKVVDSIDVFLRHQSNGTVQDEQLLLTAQEPGPKAWKVRTDVGAREYTYRFVHHLKDGTTRETVSTEPSRAALLPVDDPFPGELALEFVPLLDATRTKLAFVDVDYADAANGYTREERLTIKPTDTDPVQLGLALMDPKKKDYRYQITLVGTDNHMTKLPPVETTDDLVAVSEPIA
;
A
#
# COMPACT_ATOMS: atom_id res chain seq x y z
N MET A 1 -30.60 -4.23 31.05
CA MET A 1 -30.68 -3.70 29.68
C MET A 1 -31.66 -2.52 29.68
N LEU A 2 -31.35 -1.45 28.92
CA LEU A 2 -32.15 -0.22 28.90
C LEU A 2 -33.55 -0.40 28.28
N LEU A 3 -34.54 0.32 28.80
CA LEU A 3 -35.92 0.32 28.30
C LEU A 3 -36.18 1.46 27.30
N LEU A 4 -36.62 1.10 26.10
CA LEU A 4 -37.09 2.02 25.06
C LEU A 4 -38.61 2.22 25.19
N GLY A 5 -39.05 3.40 25.64
CA GLY A 5 -40.48 3.72 25.75
C GLY A 5 -40.77 5.00 26.54
N SER A 6 -42.05 5.22 26.86
CA SER A 6 -42.61 6.42 27.51
C SER A 6 -42.03 6.79 28.89
N ARG A 7 -41.16 5.94 29.47
CA ARG A 7 -40.50 6.16 30.77
C ARG A 7 -39.11 6.80 30.64
N SER A 8 -38.63 7.09 29.42
CA SER A 8 -37.41 7.88 29.21
C SER A 8 -37.61 9.36 29.59
N ILE A 9 -36.59 9.99 30.16
CA ILE A 9 -36.57 11.44 30.41
C ILE A 9 -35.52 12.11 29.53
N THR A 10 -35.76 13.36 29.12
CA THR A 10 -34.75 14.19 28.44
C THR A 10 -34.48 15.44 29.29
N VAL A 11 -33.21 15.75 29.50
CA VAL A 11 -32.73 16.90 30.28
C VAL A 11 -31.68 17.62 29.45
N GLU A 12 -31.98 18.83 29.00
CA GLU A 12 -31.05 19.69 28.22
C GLU A 12 -30.42 18.95 27.01
N GLY A 13 -31.25 18.20 26.28
CA GLY A 13 -30.86 17.40 25.11
C GLY A 13 -30.41 15.97 25.42
N ILE A 14 -29.89 15.70 26.62
CA ILE A 14 -29.45 14.36 27.03
C ILE A 14 -30.66 13.51 27.39
N THR A 15 -30.84 12.40 26.67
CA THR A 15 -31.94 11.44 26.90
C THR A 15 -31.45 10.27 27.76
N VAL A 16 -32.27 9.90 28.73
CA VAL A 16 -31.97 8.91 29.77
C VAL A 16 -33.10 7.87 29.84
N PHE A 17 -32.73 6.60 29.78
CA PHE A 17 -33.60 5.43 29.84
C PHE A 17 -33.46 4.71 31.19
N PRO A 18 -34.53 4.20 31.81
CA PRO A 18 -34.42 3.28 32.94
C PRO A 18 -33.95 1.89 32.48
N ASP A 19 -33.42 1.07 33.40
CA ASP A 19 -33.20 -0.36 33.14
C ASP A 19 -34.49 -1.18 33.26
N HIS A 20 -34.53 -2.34 32.59
CA HIS A 20 -35.64 -3.29 32.64
C HIS A 20 -35.80 -4.04 33.97
N ALA A 21 -34.73 -4.17 34.77
CA ALA A 21 -34.69 -5.07 35.93
C ALA A 21 -34.19 -4.39 37.22
N ASP A 22 -33.28 -3.42 37.13
CA ASP A 22 -32.85 -2.61 38.28
C ASP A 22 -33.57 -1.24 38.26
N PRO A 23 -34.51 -0.99 39.20
CA PRO A 23 -35.32 0.23 39.22
C PRO A 23 -34.54 1.49 39.62
N ASP A 24 -33.30 1.35 40.09
CA ASP A 24 -32.38 2.45 40.41
C ASP A 24 -31.29 2.64 39.33
N GLN A 25 -31.24 1.82 38.28
CA GLN A 25 -30.26 1.95 37.19
C GLN A 25 -30.83 2.75 36.00
N PHE A 26 -30.05 3.74 35.55
CA PHE A 26 -30.39 4.61 34.42
C PHE A 26 -29.23 4.70 33.42
N TRP A 27 -29.58 4.84 32.14
CA TRP A 27 -28.70 4.79 30.98
C TRP A 27 -28.83 6.05 30.14
N TYR A 28 -27.77 6.83 29.91
CA TYR A 28 -27.82 8.06 29.12
C TYR A 28 -27.11 7.95 27.77
N LEU A 29 -27.65 8.65 26.76
CA LEU A 29 -26.96 8.88 25.49
C LEU A 29 -25.91 10.01 25.66
N PRO A 30 -24.62 9.76 25.39
CA PRO A 30 -23.54 10.68 25.73
C PRO A 30 -23.40 11.81 24.70
N GLY A 31 -22.88 12.96 25.14
CA GLY A 31 -22.67 14.14 24.32
C GLY A 31 -22.74 15.45 25.12
N PRO A 32 -22.64 16.61 24.45
CA PRO A 32 -22.35 16.78 23.02
C PRO A 32 -20.89 16.39 22.67
N VAL A 33 -20.58 16.34 21.37
CA VAL A 33 -19.19 16.19 20.88
C VAL A 33 -18.35 17.39 21.34
N ARG A 34 -17.18 17.14 21.92
CA ARG A 34 -16.28 18.17 22.46
C ARG A 34 -14.82 17.73 22.38
N LEU A 35 -13.88 18.68 22.42
CA LEU A 35 -12.45 18.36 22.56
C LEU A 35 -12.17 17.68 23.91
N ALA A 36 -11.43 16.58 23.88
CA ALA A 36 -11.08 15.79 25.06
C ALA A 36 -10.05 16.51 25.96
N ASP A 37 -10.00 16.11 27.23
CA ASP A 37 -9.10 16.66 28.24
C ASP A 37 -7.83 15.78 28.35
N ARG A 38 -6.64 16.38 28.24
CA ARG A 38 -5.35 15.71 28.43
C ARG A 38 -5.00 15.59 29.92
N ALA A 39 -4.08 14.70 30.27
CA ALA A 39 -3.65 14.44 31.65
C ALA A 39 -3.03 15.66 32.38
N ASP A 40 -2.60 16.69 31.63
CA ASP A 40 -2.10 17.98 32.13
C ASP A 40 -3.22 19.05 32.32
N GLY A 41 -4.48 18.69 32.04
CA GLY A 41 -5.64 19.58 32.11
C GLY A 41 -5.79 20.52 30.92
N GLN A 42 -4.93 20.46 29.90
CA GLN A 42 -5.14 21.17 28.63
C GLN A 42 -6.07 20.37 27.71
N LYS A 43 -6.55 20.98 26.61
CA LYS A 43 -7.28 20.22 25.58
C LYS A 43 -6.34 19.37 24.75
N ALA A 44 -6.81 18.19 24.36
CA ALA A 44 -6.14 17.32 23.41
C ALA A 44 -6.30 17.88 21.98
N PHE A 45 -5.60 18.97 21.69
CA PHE A 45 -5.55 19.66 20.40
C PHE A 45 -4.15 20.25 20.20
N THR A 46 -3.57 20.09 19.02
CA THR A 46 -2.31 20.70 18.62
C THR A 46 -2.36 21.02 17.13
N PHE A 47 -2.00 22.25 16.77
CA PHE A 47 -1.76 22.68 15.41
C PHE A 47 -0.26 23.00 15.26
N ILE A 48 0.44 22.26 14.41
CA ILE A 48 1.80 22.57 13.97
C ILE A 48 1.71 23.18 12.57
N GLU A 49 2.26 24.36 12.36
CA GLU A 49 2.52 24.90 11.03
C GLU A 49 4.02 24.86 10.73
N TYR A 50 4.36 24.68 9.46
CA TYR A 50 5.72 24.84 8.96
C TYR A 50 5.73 25.82 7.78
N ARG A 51 6.57 26.86 7.88
CA ARG A 51 6.73 27.89 6.84
C ARG A 51 7.72 27.43 5.77
N PRO A 52 7.52 27.75 4.48
CA PRO A 52 8.50 27.45 3.44
C PRO A 52 9.83 28.18 3.71
N ALA A 53 10.95 27.53 3.42
CA ALA A 53 12.26 28.17 3.47
C ALA A 53 12.34 29.32 2.45
N ALA A 54 13.10 30.37 2.76
CA ALA A 54 13.19 31.55 1.88
C ALA A 54 14.08 31.31 0.64
N VAL A 55 14.92 30.25 0.67
CA VAL A 55 15.77 29.82 -0.43
C VAL A 55 15.01 29.07 -1.52
N ALA A 56 15.46 29.20 -2.77
CA ALA A 56 14.76 28.76 -3.98
C ALA A 56 14.60 27.23 -4.19
N GLY A 57 14.87 26.40 -3.16
CA GLY A 57 14.81 24.93 -3.22
C GLY A 57 13.40 24.32 -3.24
N GLY A 58 12.33 25.14 -3.19
CA GLY A 58 10.96 24.67 -3.42
C GLY A 58 10.29 23.92 -2.27
N ALA A 59 10.88 23.93 -1.06
CA ALA A 59 10.26 23.37 0.15
C ALA A 59 8.94 24.10 0.46
N LYS A 60 7.80 23.43 0.25
CA LYS A 60 6.47 24.00 0.49
C LYS A 60 6.14 24.03 1.97
N GLY A 61 5.44 25.08 2.40
CA GLY A 61 4.84 25.13 3.74
C GLY A 61 3.62 24.22 3.88
N GLY A 62 3.07 24.17 5.07
CA GLY A 62 1.90 23.34 5.39
C GLY A 62 1.64 23.26 6.89
N GLY A 63 0.91 22.23 7.30
CA GLY A 63 0.70 21.99 8.73
C GLY A 63 0.03 20.66 9.07
N PHE A 64 0.06 20.35 10.36
CA PHE A 64 -0.58 19.18 10.96
C PHE A 64 -1.52 19.61 12.09
N VAL A 65 -2.79 19.20 12.07
CA VAL A 65 -3.73 19.42 13.17
C VAL A 65 -4.13 18.09 13.78
N THR A 66 -3.59 17.80 14.96
CA THR A 66 -3.88 16.58 15.74
C THR A 66 -4.81 16.91 16.89
N PHE A 67 -5.88 16.15 17.05
CA PHE A 67 -6.86 16.38 18.11
C PHE A 67 -7.57 15.10 18.55
N GLN A 68 -8.14 15.13 19.75
CA GLN A 68 -9.03 14.10 20.26
C GLN A 68 -10.36 14.73 20.68
N VAL A 69 -11.45 14.03 20.37
CA VAL A 69 -12.80 14.37 20.82
C VAL A 69 -13.37 13.27 21.71
N ASP A 70 -14.27 13.64 22.59
CA ASP A 70 -15.05 12.71 23.41
C ASP A 70 -16.53 13.11 23.43
N LEU A 71 -17.38 12.25 24.00
CA LEU A 71 -18.81 12.48 24.26
C LEU A 71 -19.09 12.67 25.76
N LYS A 72 -18.09 13.05 26.55
CA LYS A 72 -18.13 13.04 28.02
C LYS A 72 -19.13 14.05 28.57
N LEU A 73 -20.09 13.53 29.33
CA LEU A 73 -21.13 14.33 29.99
C LEU A 73 -20.50 15.39 30.92
N ASP A 74 -20.97 16.63 30.81
CA ASP A 74 -20.56 17.69 31.73
C ASP A 74 -21.01 17.41 33.17
N LYS A 75 -20.12 17.63 34.15
CA LYS A 75 -20.40 17.39 35.57
C LYS A 75 -21.47 18.33 36.15
N ALA A 76 -21.74 19.50 35.59
CA ALA A 76 -22.88 20.32 36.03
C ALA A 76 -24.19 19.76 35.47
N LEU A 77 -24.23 19.34 34.21
CA LEU A 77 -25.38 18.68 33.58
C LEU A 77 -25.69 17.31 34.20
N GLU A 78 -24.69 16.48 34.46
CA GLU A 78 -24.79 15.23 35.23
C GLU A 78 -25.50 15.46 36.57
N ARG A 79 -25.10 16.49 37.33
CA ARG A 79 -25.75 16.87 38.59
C ARG A 79 -27.21 17.33 38.41
N ARG A 80 -27.55 17.99 37.29
CA ARG A 80 -28.95 18.37 36.95
C ARG A 80 -29.79 17.13 36.59
N ILE A 81 -29.26 16.22 35.77
CA ILE A 81 -29.86 14.91 35.45
C ILE A 81 -30.10 14.10 36.72
N MET A 82 -29.08 13.96 37.58
CA MET A 82 -29.18 13.21 38.84
C MET A 82 -30.18 13.84 39.83
N SER A 83 -30.26 15.17 39.87
CA SER A 83 -31.30 15.87 40.63
C SER A 83 -32.71 15.55 40.11
N ARG A 84 -32.90 15.52 38.78
CA ARG A 84 -34.17 15.14 38.16
C ARG A 84 -34.51 13.67 38.39
N LEU A 85 -33.55 12.76 38.26
CA LEU A 85 -33.74 11.32 38.52
C LEU A 85 -34.15 11.06 39.97
N ARG A 86 -33.59 11.77 40.96
CA ARG A 86 -34.00 11.69 42.37
C ARG A 86 -35.44 12.15 42.64
N SER A 87 -36.10 12.80 41.69
CA SER A 87 -37.54 13.13 41.77
C SER A 87 -38.47 12.08 41.15
N VAL A 88 -37.92 11.00 40.59
CA VAL A 88 -38.67 9.96 39.83
C VAL A 88 -38.30 8.53 40.26
N ALA A 89 -37.03 8.29 40.62
CA ALA A 89 -36.54 7.01 41.13
C ALA A 89 -37.10 6.69 42.53
N LYS A 90 -37.15 5.40 42.88
CA LYS A 90 -37.67 4.93 44.17
C LYS A 90 -36.60 4.79 45.25
N GLY A 91 -35.37 4.47 44.86
CA GLY A 91 -34.21 4.40 45.75
C GLY A 91 -33.15 5.43 45.37
N THR A 92 -31.89 4.99 45.22
CA THR A 92 -30.76 5.87 44.91
C THR A 92 -30.35 5.69 43.45
N PRO A 93 -30.75 6.60 42.54
CA PRO A 93 -30.49 6.44 41.12
C PRO A 93 -28.99 6.43 40.82
N ARG A 94 -28.59 5.55 39.92
CA ARG A 94 -27.24 5.42 39.34
C ARG A 94 -27.33 5.71 37.85
N LEU A 95 -26.32 6.40 37.31
CA LEU A 95 -26.31 6.87 35.94
C LEU A 95 -25.06 6.35 35.23
N THR A 96 -25.23 5.61 34.13
CA THR A 96 -24.15 5.09 33.29
C THR A 96 -24.41 5.42 31.82
N VAL A 97 -23.35 5.48 31.02
CA VAL A 97 -23.50 5.63 29.57
C VAL A 97 -24.19 4.40 28.98
N VAL A 98 -25.04 4.60 27.97
CA VAL A 98 -25.60 3.51 27.16
C VAL A 98 -24.47 2.64 26.58
N PRO A 99 -24.53 1.30 26.68
CA PRO A 99 -23.60 0.42 25.97
C PRO A 99 -23.91 0.45 24.48
N PHE A 100 -22.88 0.58 23.65
CA PHE A 100 -22.99 0.55 22.19
C PHE A 100 -22.53 -0.81 21.66
N ASP A 101 -23.26 -1.34 20.68
CA ASP A 101 -22.98 -2.62 20.02
C ASP A 101 -21.94 -2.42 18.89
N GLU A 102 -22.04 -1.30 18.18
CA GLU A 102 -21.20 -0.90 17.05
C GLU A 102 -21.07 0.63 17.03
N GLY A 103 -20.08 1.16 16.31
CA GLY A 103 -20.11 2.55 15.88
C GLY A 103 -18.92 2.97 15.05
N THR A 104 -19.11 4.01 14.24
CA THR A 104 -18.07 4.68 13.45
C THR A 104 -17.97 6.16 13.80
N VAL A 105 -16.88 6.81 13.36
CA VAL A 105 -16.61 8.22 13.62
C VAL A 105 -15.85 8.86 12.45
N GLN A 106 -16.36 9.98 11.96
CA GLN A 106 -15.87 10.70 10.79
C GLN A 106 -15.49 12.14 11.14
N CYS A 107 -14.38 12.62 10.58
CA CYS A 107 -13.99 14.02 10.62
C CYS A 107 -14.49 14.74 9.36
N VAL A 108 -14.90 16.00 9.52
CA VAL A 108 -15.19 16.95 8.44
C VAL A 108 -14.26 18.15 8.64
N ALA A 109 -13.41 18.44 7.67
CA ALA A 109 -12.44 19.52 7.74
C ALA A 109 -12.28 20.21 6.36
N LEU A 110 -12.68 21.49 6.28
CA LEU A 110 -12.63 22.32 5.07
C LEU A 110 -13.20 21.64 3.80
N ASN A 111 -12.34 21.06 2.96
CA ASN A 111 -12.68 20.41 1.68
C ASN A 111 -12.80 18.87 1.76
N LEU A 112 -12.54 18.25 2.92
CA LEU A 112 -12.46 16.79 3.06
C LEU A 112 -13.35 16.28 4.20
N GLN A 113 -14.03 15.17 3.97
CA GLN A 113 -14.76 14.40 4.97
C GLN A 113 -14.33 12.93 4.88
N GLY A 114 -14.17 12.27 6.03
CA GLY A 114 -13.85 10.85 6.06
C GLY A 114 -13.55 10.29 7.44
N GLU A 115 -13.42 8.97 7.48
CA GLU A 115 -12.80 8.24 8.59
C GLU A 115 -11.27 8.37 8.54
N GLY A 116 -10.56 7.88 9.56
CA GLY A 116 -9.10 7.83 9.53
C GLY A 116 -8.57 6.97 8.38
N GLY A 117 -7.69 7.54 7.54
CA GLY A 117 -7.12 6.93 6.34
C GLY A 117 -7.61 7.54 5.02
N VAL A 118 -8.52 8.53 5.05
CA VAL A 118 -9.04 9.18 3.83
C VAL A 118 -8.10 10.28 3.33
N ALA A 119 -7.77 10.24 2.04
CA ALA A 119 -7.01 11.27 1.33
C ALA A 119 -7.89 12.02 0.31
N ALA A 120 -7.60 13.30 0.09
CA ALA A 120 -8.22 14.10 -0.96
C ALA A 120 -7.80 13.62 -2.35
N GLN A 121 -8.73 13.67 -3.31
CA GLN A 121 -8.39 13.45 -4.73
C GLN A 121 -7.49 14.59 -5.25
N PRO A 122 -6.60 14.35 -6.23
CA PRO A 122 -5.74 15.40 -6.78
C PRO A 122 -6.54 16.61 -7.26
N ALA A 123 -6.14 17.81 -6.81
CA ALA A 123 -6.80 19.05 -7.17
C ALA A 123 -6.64 19.35 -8.68
N GLY A 124 -7.70 19.87 -9.31
CA GLY A 124 -7.68 20.24 -10.72
C GLY A 124 -6.77 21.45 -11.00
N PRO A 125 -6.34 21.66 -12.26
CA PRO A 125 -5.46 22.79 -12.62
C PRO A 125 -6.00 24.15 -12.13
N GLY A 126 -5.20 24.88 -11.37
CA GLY A 126 -5.59 26.17 -10.78
C GLY A 126 -6.40 26.08 -9.47
N SER A 127 -6.52 24.89 -8.87
CA SER A 127 -7.14 24.67 -7.55
C SER A 127 -6.18 23.94 -6.59
N PHE A 128 -6.50 23.94 -5.30
CA PHE A 128 -5.73 23.28 -4.24
C PHE A 128 -6.65 22.53 -3.27
N ASN A 129 -6.10 21.54 -2.57
CA ASN A 129 -6.76 20.89 -1.43
C ASN A 129 -6.25 21.56 -0.15
N ALA A 130 -7.13 22.06 0.71
CA ALA A 130 -6.72 22.66 1.98
C ALA A 130 -6.33 21.59 3.01
N VAL A 131 -7.15 20.55 3.12
CA VAL A 131 -6.85 19.29 3.81
C VAL A 131 -6.50 18.26 2.74
N GLU A 132 -5.34 17.65 2.86
CA GLU A 132 -4.83 16.63 1.96
C GLU A 132 -5.15 15.23 2.47
N GLN A 133 -5.10 15.01 3.80
CA GLN A 133 -5.39 13.72 4.43
C GLN A 133 -6.07 13.88 5.80
N ILE A 134 -6.96 12.95 6.13
CA ILE A 134 -7.49 12.67 7.47
C ILE A 134 -6.88 11.34 7.92
N LEU A 135 -6.00 11.38 8.91
CA LEU A 135 -5.50 10.22 9.65
C LEU A 135 -6.26 10.10 10.98
N GLY A 136 -6.34 8.91 11.57
CA GLY A 136 -7.03 8.70 12.84
C GLY A 136 -7.71 7.34 12.96
N ALA A 137 -8.73 7.26 13.81
CA ALA A 137 -9.58 6.09 13.95
C ALA A 137 -10.92 6.27 13.21
N GLY A 138 -11.37 5.25 12.47
CA GLY A 138 -12.75 5.18 11.95
C GLY A 138 -13.77 4.62 12.95
N VAL A 139 -13.30 4.01 14.04
CA VAL A 139 -14.12 3.45 15.13
C VAL A 139 -13.69 4.13 16.45
N PRO A 140 -14.60 4.72 17.23
CA PRO A 140 -14.27 5.34 18.53
C PRO A 140 -14.01 4.26 19.60
N SER A 141 -13.66 4.65 20.83
CA SER A 141 -13.32 3.68 21.89
C SER A 141 -14.45 2.71 22.28
N LEU A 142 -15.72 2.98 21.91
CA LEU A 142 -16.96 2.23 22.26
C LEU A 142 -17.16 1.93 23.76
N GLN A 143 -16.29 2.48 24.62
CA GLN A 143 -16.25 2.33 26.07
C GLN A 143 -15.80 3.64 26.70
N GLY A 144 -16.23 3.88 27.95
CA GLY A 144 -15.97 5.14 28.65
C GLY A 144 -16.61 6.33 27.94
N ASP A 145 -15.81 7.35 27.67
CA ASP A 145 -16.27 8.61 27.08
C ASP A 145 -16.41 8.59 25.54
N ASN A 146 -16.30 7.41 24.90
CA ASN A 146 -16.35 7.23 23.44
C ASN A 146 -15.34 8.11 22.69
N THR A 147 -14.09 8.12 23.14
CA THR A 147 -13.03 8.98 22.58
C THR A 147 -12.66 8.55 21.15
N ALA A 148 -12.46 9.54 20.27
CA ALA A 148 -11.89 9.38 18.94
C ALA A 148 -10.71 10.33 18.74
N ALA A 149 -9.73 9.93 17.91
CA ALA A 149 -8.51 10.69 17.65
C ALA A 149 -8.29 10.86 16.14
N PHE A 150 -7.92 12.07 15.73
CA PHE A 150 -7.68 12.46 14.35
C PHE A 150 -6.40 13.28 14.21
N SER A 151 -5.76 13.21 13.04
CA SER A 151 -4.68 14.09 12.62
C SER A 151 -4.89 14.49 11.15
N LEU A 152 -4.82 15.79 10.86
CA LEU A 152 -5.07 16.35 9.54
C LEU A 152 -3.76 16.81 8.91
N THR A 153 -3.48 16.39 7.68
CA THR A 153 -2.38 16.94 6.86
C THR A 153 -2.92 18.09 6.02
N LEU A 154 -2.27 19.26 6.07
CA LEU A 154 -2.73 20.50 5.44
C LEU A 154 -1.70 21.04 4.44
N SER A 155 -2.17 21.55 3.30
CA SER A 155 -1.34 22.34 2.38
C SER A 155 -0.94 23.68 3.02
N GLN A 156 -0.01 24.41 2.39
CA GLN A 156 0.38 25.76 2.82
C GLN A 156 -0.83 26.71 2.90
N GLU A 157 -1.71 26.67 1.90
CA GLU A 157 -2.94 27.45 1.85
C GLU A 157 -3.93 26.98 2.92
N GLY A 158 -4.06 25.66 3.09
CA GLY A 158 -4.96 25.06 4.07
C GLY A 158 -4.61 25.40 5.51
N ALA A 159 -3.32 25.37 5.87
CA ALA A 159 -2.83 25.81 7.16
C ALA A 159 -3.19 27.28 7.42
N VAL A 160 -2.85 28.18 6.49
CA VAL A 160 -3.13 29.63 6.61
C VAL A 160 -4.64 29.93 6.69
N ILE A 161 -5.48 29.19 5.95
CA ILE A 161 -6.95 29.27 6.05
C ILE A 161 -7.40 28.82 7.45
N LEU A 162 -6.91 27.68 7.92
CA LEU A 162 -7.34 27.07 9.17
C LEU A 162 -6.92 27.88 10.40
N ARG A 163 -5.71 28.46 10.41
CA ARG A 163 -5.28 29.41 11.45
C ARG A 163 -6.22 30.60 11.52
N LYS A 164 -6.45 31.28 10.40
CA LYS A 164 -7.33 32.46 10.35
C LYS A 164 -8.76 32.12 10.76
N ALA A 165 -9.24 30.94 10.37
CA ALA A 165 -10.55 30.43 10.75
C ALA A 165 -10.68 30.25 12.28
N PHE A 166 -9.69 29.67 12.96
CA PHE A 166 -9.67 29.57 14.42
C PHE A 166 -9.45 30.92 15.11
N GLU A 167 -8.60 31.79 14.56
CA GLU A 167 -8.35 33.14 15.09
C GLU A 167 -9.58 34.04 15.05
N GLN A 168 -10.48 33.82 14.08
CA GLN A 168 -11.76 34.51 13.94
C GLN A 168 -12.94 33.79 14.64
N GLY A 169 -12.66 32.73 15.41
CA GLY A 169 -13.67 31.99 16.18
C GLY A 169 -14.67 31.17 15.34
N THR A 170 -14.34 30.88 14.08
CA THR A 170 -15.18 30.09 13.17
C THR A 170 -14.99 28.58 13.39
N THR A 171 -15.83 27.76 12.76
CA THR A 171 -15.91 26.31 12.97
C THR A 171 -15.51 25.47 11.74
N PRO A 172 -14.24 25.50 11.30
CA PRO A 172 -13.78 24.83 10.08
C PRO A 172 -13.63 23.30 10.18
N VAL A 173 -13.68 22.75 11.40
CA VAL A 173 -13.53 21.30 11.66
C VAL A 173 -14.61 20.83 12.63
N GLY A 174 -15.17 19.64 12.35
CA GLY A 174 -16.11 18.94 13.21
C GLY A 174 -16.00 17.42 13.08
N VAL A 175 -16.67 16.73 13.99
CA VAL A 175 -16.73 15.26 14.03
C VAL A 175 -18.19 14.80 14.12
N ILE A 176 -18.48 13.74 13.38
CA ILE A 176 -19.78 13.06 13.32
C ILE A 176 -19.55 11.61 13.78
N TYR A 177 -20.30 11.16 14.78
CA TYR A 177 -20.36 9.75 15.17
C TYR A 177 -21.61 9.10 14.56
N ASP A 178 -21.57 7.79 14.31
CA ASP A 178 -22.74 6.93 14.14
C ASP A 178 -22.58 5.76 15.13
N LEU A 179 -23.37 5.75 16.21
CA LEU A 179 -23.31 4.73 17.25
C LEU A 179 -24.60 3.91 17.28
N LYS A 180 -24.50 2.59 17.38
CA LYS A 180 -25.66 1.68 17.48
C LYS A 180 -25.76 1.09 18.88
N PHE A 181 -26.95 1.07 19.46
CA PHE A 181 -27.21 0.49 20.77
C PHE A 181 -28.52 -0.30 20.78
N THR A 182 -28.54 -1.43 21.49
CA THR A 182 -29.74 -2.26 21.60
C THR A 182 -30.44 -2.06 22.94
N GLY A 183 -31.74 -1.76 22.88
CA GLY A 183 -32.60 -1.61 24.05
C GLY A 183 -33.87 -2.46 23.98
N MET A 184 -34.43 -2.79 25.13
CA MET A 184 -35.67 -3.56 25.24
C MET A 184 -36.87 -2.63 25.09
N ARG A 185 -37.74 -2.91 24.13
CA ARG A 185 -39.06 -2.29 24.02
C ARG A 185 -40.07 -3.18 24.75
N PRO A 186 -40.90 -2.65 25.66
CA PRO A 186 -42.11 -3.34 26.10
C PRO A 186 -43.01 -3.55 24.88
N ALA A 187 -43.13 -4.80 24.43
CA ALA A 187 -43.98 -5.18 23.31
C ALA A 187 -45.43 -5.35 23.79
N LEU A 188 -45.60 -5.89 25.00
CA LEU A 188 -46.88 -5.98 25.69
C LEU A 188 -46.67 -5.98 27.21
N ASN A 189 -47.48 -5.22 27.93
CA ASN A 189 -47.59 -5.29 29.38
C ASN A 189 -49.08 -5.14 29.75
N VAL A 190 -49.69 -6.22 30.22
CA VAL A 190 -51.14 -6.29 30.48
C VAL A 190 -51.44 -6.99 31.81
N GLU A 191 -52.36 -6.40 32.56
CA GLU A 191 -52.96 -6.98 33.76
C GLU A 191 -54.41 -7.40 33.44
N ILE A 192 -54.70 -8.70 33.56
CA ILE A 192 -56.03 -9.26 33.36
C ILE A 192 -56.57 -9.72 34.72
N THR A 193 -57.67 -9.15 35.16
CA THR A 193 -58.39 -9.55 36.38
C THR A 193 -59.78 -10.06 36.02
N ALA A 194 -60.16 -11.26 36.44
CA ALA A 194 -61.49 -11.82 36.18
C ALA A 194 -62.18 -12.35 37.44
N ASP A 195 -63.50 -12.15 37.50
CA ASP A 195 -64.43 -12.78 38.46
C ASP A 195 -64.89 -14.11 37.87
N LEU A 196 -64.31 -15.21 38.36
CA LEU A 196 -64.50 -16.56 37.83
C LEU A 196 -65.96 -17.02 37.95
N SER A 197 -66.67 -16.58 38.99
CA SER A 197 -68.09 -16.86 39.21
C SER A 197 -68.94 -16.27 38.08
N ARG A 198 -68.77 -14.98 37.77
CA ARG A 198 -69.51 -14.32 36.66
C ARG A 198 -69.17 -14.91 35.30
N VAL A 199 -67.89 -15.20 35.06
CA VAL A 199 -67.42 -15.85 33.83
C VAL A 199 -68.06 -17.22 33.69
N TYR A 200 -68.13 -18.01 34.77
CA TYR A 200 -68.81 -19.30 34.79
C TYR A 200 -70.31 -19.17 34.54
N ASP A 201 -71.02 -18.30 35.26
CA ASP A 201 -72.47 -18.13 35.14
C ASP A 201 -72.88 -17.72 33.72
N GLN A 202 -72.13 -16.81 33.09
CA GLN A 202 -72.41 -16.31 31.74
C GLN A 202 -72.05 -17.32 30.64
N LEU A 203 -71.12 -18.25 30.88
CA LEU A 203 -70.76 -19.34 29.96
C LEU A 203 -71.62 -20.61 30.17
N SER A 204 -72.13 -20.85 31.38
CA SER A 204 -72.96 -22.01 31.72
C SER A 204 -74.46 -21.75 31.54
N GLY A 205 -74.92 -20.49 31.65
CA GLY A 205 -76.29 -20.05 31.39
C GLY A 205 -76.77 -20.17 29.93
N GLY A 206 -76.09 -20.96 29.10
CA GLY A 206 -76.39 -21.23 27.69
C GLY A 206 -76.50 -22.71 27.33
N VAL A 207 -76.76 -23.62 28.28
CA VAL A 207 -76.77 -25.07 28.04
C VAL A 207 -78.00 -25.80 28.61
N GLU A 208 -79.05 -25.94 27.79
CA GLU A 208 -80.03 -27.04 27.87
C GLU A 208 -80.14 -27.81 26.53
N ALA A 209 -79.01 -28.02 25.85
CA ALA A 209 -78.90 -28.95 24.72
C ALA A 209 -77.46 -29.47 24.53
N GLN A 210 -77.30 -30.71 24.08
CA GLN A 210 -75.99 -31.28 23.72
C GLN A 210 -75.57 -30.83 22.31
N VAL A 211 -74.69 -29.81 22.20
CA VAL A 211 -74.05 -29.44 20.93
C VAL A 211 -72.57 -29.10 21.17
N TYR A 212 -71.71 -29.40 20.18
CA TYR A 212 -70.30 -28.96 20.18
C TYR A 212 -70.19 -27.43 20.20
N PHE A 213 -69.31 -26.89 21.06
CA PHE A 213 -68.97 -25.47 21.07
C PHE A 213 -68.31 -25.06 19.73
N VAL A 214 -68.95 -24.16 19.00
CA VAL A 214 -68.38 -23.53 17.79
C VAL A 214 -67.60 -22.29 18.19
N LYS A 215 -66.31 -22.18 17.78
CA LYS A 215 -65.37 -21.11 18.22
C LYS A 215 -66.01 -19.72 18.27
N ALA A 216 -66.69 -19.30 17.20
CA ALA A 216 -67.29 -17.97 17.07
C ALA A 216 -68.33 -17.60 18.15
N GLY A 217 -68.98 -18.57 18.80
CA GLY A 217 -69.88 -18.31 19.92
C GLY A 217 -69.16 -17.97 21.23
N ILE A 218 -67.92 -18.44 21.39
CA ILE A 218 -67.08 -18.18 22.56
C ILE A 218 -66.52 -16.75 22.49
N ASP A 219 -66.09 -16.32 21.31
CA ASP A 219 -65.50 -14.99 21.11
C ASP A 219 -66.45 -13.86 21.57
N ALA A 220 -67.70 -13.87 21.09
CA ALA A 220 -68.72 -12.90 21.48
C ALA A 220 -69.10 -12.98 22.97
N ALA A 221 -69.06 -14.16 23.58
CA ALA A 221 -69.30 -14.32 25.02
C ALA A 221 -68.18 -13.71 25.86
N PHE A 222 -66.92 -13.85 25.44
CA PHE A 222 -65.75 -13.26 26.10
C PHE A 222 -65.67 -11.73 25.90
N GLU A 223 -65.98 -11.23 24.71
CA GLU A 223 -66.12 -9.78 24.45
C GLU A 223 -67.21 -9.17 25.34
N LYS A 224 -68.36 -9.84 25.47
CA LYS A 224 -69.43 -9.41 26.38
C LYS A 224 -68.99 -9.46 27.86
N LEU A 225 -68.21 -10.46 28.27
CA LEU A 225 -67.66 -10.54 29.63
C LEU A 225 -66.68 -9.41 29.96
N VAL A 226 -66.00 -8.82 28.97
CA VAL A 226 -65.22 -7.58 29.14
C VAL A 226 -66.16 -6.37 29.28
N GLN A 227 -67.18 -6.25 28.43
CA GLN A 227 -68.17 -5.16 28.49
C GLN A 227 -68.97 -5.15 29.81
N ASP A 228 -69.39 -6.32 30.29
CA ASP A 228 -70.08 -6.51 31.58
C ASP A 228 -69.11 -6.36 32.79
N GLY A 229 -67.82 -6.11 32.55
CA GLY A 229 -66.79 -5.86 33.57
C GLY A 229 -66.42 -7.07 34.42
N ALA A 230 -66.78 -8.28 33.98
CA ALA A 230 -66.46 -9.55 34.64
C ALA A 230 -65.03 -10.01 34.33
N ILE A 231 -64.52 -9.67 33.14
CA ILE A 231 -63.10 -9.65 32.79
C ILE A 231 -62.69 -8.17 32.68
N LYS A 232 -61.55 -7.81 33.26
CA LYS A 232 -60.97 -6.46 33.18
C LYS A 232 -59.53 -6.58 32.69
N ILE A 233 -59.28 -6.09 31.49
CA ILE A 233 -57.95 -5.97 30.92
C ILE A 233 -57.48 -4.54 31.17
N LYS A 234 -56.23 -4.39 31.61
CA LYS A 234 -55.56 -3.10 31.74
C LYS A 234 -54.23 -3.18 31.01
N VAL A 235 -54.11 -2.45 29.90
CA VAL A 235 -52.81 -2.22 29.25
C VAL A 235 -52.02 -1.23 30.10
N ILE A 236 -50.77 -1.56 30.41
CA ILE A 236 -49.92 -0.76 31.31
C ILE A 236 -48.95 0.13 30.51
N ASP A 237 -48.50 -0.32 29.34
CA ASP A 237 -47.57 0.41 28.47
C ASP A 237 -48.10 0.48 27.02
N PHE A 238 -48.72 1.60 26.67
CA PHE A 238 -49.21 1.91 25.32
C PHE A 238 -48.74 3.30 24.84
N THR A 239 -48.89 3.55 23.54
CA THR A 239 -48.37 4.72 22.82
C THR A 239 -49.46 5.61 22.21
N GLY A 240 -50.69 5.10 22.11
CA GLY A 240 -51.90 5.80 21.66
C GLY A 240 -53.10 4.85 21.76
N GLU A 241 -54.32 5.35 21.58
CA GLU A 241 -55.53 4.53 21.80
C GLU A 241 -55.62 3.28 20.92
N ASP A 242 -55.11 3.32 19.69
CA ASP A 242 -55.23 2.17 18.77
C ASP A 242 -54.21 1.07 19.08
N ASP A 243 -53.02 1.45 19.55
CA ASP A 243 -52.03 0.54 20.16
C ASP A 243 -52.57 -0.05 21.49
N GLU A 244 -53.34 0.72 22.26
CA GLU A 244 -54.03 0.21 23.45
C GLU A 244 -55.09 -0.84 23.08
N LYS A 245 -55.97 -0.56 22.09
CA LYS A 245 -57.01 -1.47 21.61
C LYS A 245 -56.45 -2.75 20.99
N GLU A 246 -55.36 -2.67 20.23
CA GLU A 246 -54.69 -3.85 19.65
C GLU A 246 -54.09 -4.75 20.74
N LYS A 247 -53.46 -4.14 21.75
CA LYS A 247 -52.90 -4.84 22.92
C LYS A 247 -53.97 -5.45 23.82
N GLU A 248 -55.09 -4.75 24.04
CA GLU A 248 -56.24 -5.28 24.77
C GLU A 248 -56.83 -6.50 24.06
N ARG A 249 -57.00 -6.43 22.73
CA ARG A 249 -57.50 -7.54 21.92
C ARG A 249 -56.56 -8.76 21.99
N TRP A 250 -55.25 -8.55 21.84
CA TRP A 250 -54.26 -9.64 21.97
C TRP A 250 -54.34 -10.27 23.37
N ALA A 251 -54.47 -9.47 24.42
CA ALA A 251 -54.57 -9.95 25.80
C ALA A 251 -55.84 -10.77 26.03
N LEU A 252 -56.98 -10.36 25.44
CA LEU A 252 -58.22 -11.12 25.47
C LEU A 252 -58.07 -12.47 24.75
N ASP A 253 -57.46 -12.49 23.57
CA ASP A 253 -57.25 -13.71 22.80
C ASP A 253 -56.24 -14.66 23.48
N PHE A 254 -55.17 -14.14 24.08
CA PHE A 254 -54.25 -14.93 24.93
C PHE A 254 -54.98 -15.55 26.15
N PHE A 255 -55.88 -14.79 26.79
CA PHE A 255 -56.71 -15.27 27.90
C PHE A 255 -57.66 -16.39 27.47
N LYS A 256 -58.30 -16.25 26.29
CA LYS A 256 -59.13 -17.30 25.67
C LYS A 256 -58.32 -18.58 25.40
N GLU A 257 -57.14 -18.48 24.80
CA GLU A 257 -56.44 -19.67 24.27
C GLU A 257 -55.60 -20.41 25.32
N ASN A 258 -54.89 -19.71 26.22
CA ASN A 258 -53.94 -20.37 27.14
C ASN A 258 -54.48 -20.61 28.56
N LEU A 259 -55.27 -19.69 29.11
CA LEU A 259 -55.62 -19.73 30.54
C LEU A 259 -56.84 -20.62 30.85
N LEU A 260 -57.76 -20.72 29.90
CA LEU A 260 -59.04 -21.44 30.00
C LEU A 260 -58.88 -22.93 30.41
N ARG A 261 -57.75 -23.57 30.09
CA ARG A 261 -57.52 -24.99 30.42
C ARG A 261 -57.07 -25.25 31.86
N GLN A 262 -56.48 -24.28 32.54
CA GLN A 262 -55.93 -24.48 33.89
C GLN A 262 -56.89 -24.01 35.01
N TRP A 263 -57.91 -23.21 34.67
CA TRP A 263 -58.83 -22.63 35.67
C TRP A 263 -60.04 -23.49 36.01
N PHE A 264 -60.43 -24.43 35.15
CA PHE A 264 -61.67 -25.22 35.28
C PHE A 264 -61.46 -26.57 35.97
N GLU A 265 -60.29 -26.81 36.60
CA GLU A 265 -60.09 -27.95 37.49
C GLU A 265 -60.80 -27.71 38.85
N PRO A 266 -61.74 -28.58 39.28
CA PRO A 266 -62.45 -28.38 40.54
C PRO A 266 -61.53 -28.60 41.75
N THR A 267 -61.16 -27.53 42.45
CA THR A 267 -60.35 -27.59 43.69
C THR A 267 -61.10 -28.13 44.91
N LEU A 268 -62.36 -28.55 44.74
CA LEU A 268 -63.25 -29.05 45.79
C LEU A 268 -63.86 -30.39 45.38
N ALA A 269 -63.50 -31.46 46.09
CA ALA A 269 -64.09 -32.78 45.89
C ALA A 269 -65.54 -32.82 46.44
N PRO A 270 -66.55 -33.25 45.64
CA PRO A 270 -67.94 -33.31 46.08
C PRO A 270 -68.13 -34.16 47.34
N GLY A 271 -68.56 -33.52 48.44
CA GLY A 271 -68.89 -34.17 49.71
C GLY A 271 -67.95 -33.87 50.89
N VAL A 272 -66.82 -33.19 50.68
CA VAL A 272 -65.91 -32.80 51.78
C VAL A 272 -66.32 -31.44 52.34
N ILE A 273 -66.70 -31.40 53.63
CA ILE A 273 -66.94 -30.15 54.37
C ILE A 273 -65.67 -29.81 55.15
N SER A 274 -65.22 -28.56 55.07
CA SER A 274 -64.05 -28.09 55.84
C SER A 274 -64.36 -28.05 57.34
N GLY A 275 -63.47 -28.61 58.16
CA GLY A 275 -63.73 -28.96 59.55
C GLY A 275 -63.38 -30.43 59.80
N GLY A 276 -62.08 -30.73 59.84
CA GLY A 276 -61.57 -32.11 59.76
C GLY A 276 -61.98 -33.02 60.91
N ARG A 277 -62.16 -34.31 60.60
CA ARG A 277 -62.16 -35.38 61.61
C ARG A 277 -60.70 -35.70 62.00
N PRO A 278 -60.39 -35.92 63.28
CA PRO A 278 -59.06 -36.40 63.66
C PRO A 278 -58.87 -37.86 63.21
N GLU A 279 -57.71 -38.16 62.63
CA GLU A 279 -57.25 -39.54 62.44
C GLU A 279 -56.76 -40.14 63.77
N PRO A 280 -56.92 -41.45 64.00
CA PRO A 280 -56.42 -42.12 65.20
C PRO A 280 -54.88 -42.25 65.17
N GLU A 281 -54.20 -41.93 66.28
CA GLU A 281 -52.74 -42.14 66.41
C GLU A 281 -52.36 -43.63 66.17
N PRO A 282 -51.32 -43.92 65.37
CA PRO A 282 -50.85 -45.28 65.18
C PRO A 282 -50.21 -45.84 66.46
N LEU A 283 -50.37 -47.14 66.69
CA LEU A 283 -49.99 -47.84 67.94
C LEU A 283 -48.53 -47.60 68.38
N ALA A 284 -47.62 -47.36 67.44
CA ALA A 284 -46.21 -47.02 67.73
C ALA A 284 -46.06 -45.70 68.52
N ALA A 285 -46.89 -44.68 68.24
CA ALA A 285 -46.88 -43.42 68.98
C ALA A 285 -47.36 -43.63 70.43
N VAL A 286 -48.38 -44.46 70.62
CA VAL A 286 -48.92 -44.83 71.95
C VAL A 286 -47.86 -45.58 72.78
N LEU A 287 -47.12 -46.51 72.17
CA LEU A 287 -46.03 -47.24 72.81
C LEU A 287 -44.84 -46.34 73.20
N ALA A 288 -44.45 -45.42 72.31
CA ALA A 288 -43.41 -44.43 72.62
C ALA A 288 -43.83 -43.52 73.80
N ARG A 289 -45.10 -43.09 73.84
CA ARG A 289 -45.68 -42.29 74.93
C ARG A 289 -45.68 -43.03 76.27
N GLY A 290 -45.92 -44.34 76.26
CA GLY A 290 -45.86 -45.18 77.47
C GLY A 290 -44.46 -45.27 78.07
N ASN A 291 -43.43 -45.48 77.24
CA ASN A 291 -42.03 -45.52 77.70
C ASN A 291 -41.54 -44.18 78.28
N ALA A 292 -42.10 -43.05 77.81
CA ALA A 292 -41.75 -41.71 78.29
C ALA A 292 -42.28 -41.35 79.69
N MET A 293 -43.15 -42.17 80.30
CA MET A 293 -43.77 -41.87 81.61
C MET A 293 -43.07 -42.53 82.81
N ARG A 294 -41.88 -43.12 82.65
CA ARG A 294 -41.16 -43.80 83.74
C ARG A 294 -40.34 -42.81 84.59
N PRO A 295 -40.52 -42.75 85.93
CA PRO A 295 -39.78 -41.81 86.79
C PRO A 295 -38.26 -42.05 86.83
N ALA A 296 -37.52 -40.99 87.16
CA ALA A 296 -36.06 -40.87 86.98
C ALA A 296 -35.21 -41.20 88.22
N THR A 297 -33.89 -41.31 88.00
CA THR A 297 -32.84 -41.43 89.03
C THR A 297 -31.71 -40.41 88.81
N THR A 298 -31.21 -39.83 89.90
CA THR A 298 -30.18 -38.76 89.99
C THR A 298 -29.22 -39.09 91.15
N PRO A 299 -28.13 -38.31 91.42
CA PRO A 299 -27.26 -37.47 90.56
C PRO A 299 -25.73 -37.69 90.81
N ALA A 300 -24.82 -37.06 90.03
CA ALA A 300 -23.47 -36.63 90.48
C ALA A 300 -22.77 -35.62 89.51
N PRO A 301 -21.89 -34.69 89.98
CA PRO A 301 -21.22 -33.63 89.15
C PRO A 301 -19.66 -33.54 89.40
N PRO A 302 -18.90 -32.42 89.18
CA PRO A 302 -18.78 -31.43 88.07
C PRO A 302 -17.31 -31.03 87.62
N ARG A 303 -17.16 -30.36 86.45
CA ARG A 303 -16.10 -29.35 86.09
C ARG A 303 -14.61 -29.82 86.03
N PRO A 304 -13.60 -28.97 85.67
CA PRO A 304 -13.57 -27.54 85.23
C PRO A 304 -12.97 -27.31 83.80
N ALA A 305 -12.54 -26.07 83.49
CA ALA A 305 -12.00 -25.65 82.17
C ALA A 305 -10.82 -24.67 82.28
N ALA A 306 -9.94 -24.62 81.26
CA ALA A 306 -8.97 -23.54 80.98
C ALA A 306 -8.39 -23.64 79.54
N ALA A 307 -7.77 -22.56 79.04
CA ALA A 307 -6.98 -22.46 77.79
C ALA A 307 -5.45 -22.35 78.13
N PRO A 308 -4.43 -22.18 77.23
CA PRO A 308 -4.45 -21.41 75.96
C PRO A 308 -3.65 -22.01 74.75
N GLU A 309 -3.52 -21.15 73.72
CA GLU A 309 -2.75 -21.19 72.45
C GLU A 309 -1.19 -21.25 72.56
N PRO A 310 -0.40 -21.23 71.44
CA PRO A 310 -0.68 -21.60 70.03
C PRO A 310 0.44 -22.42 69.32
N ALA A 311 0.15 -23.01 68.15
CA ALA A 311 1.10 -23.20 67.03
C ALA A 311 0.37 -23.63 65.72
N ALA A 312 0.99 -23.39 64.57
CA ALA A 312 0.45 -23.67 63.22
C ALA A 312 1.43 -24.60 62.42
N PRO A 313 1.21 -24.88 61.12
CA PRO A 313 0.02 -25.49 60.49
C PRO A 313 0.37 -26.74 59.65
N ARG A 314 -0.62 -27.60 59.28
CA ARG A 314 -0.56 -28.37 58.02
C ARG A 314 -1.88 -29.08 57.62
N GLU A 315 -2.09 -29.15 56.31
CA GLU A 315 -2.69 -30.21 55.47
C GLU A 315 -3.81 -31.14 56.01
N THR A 316 -4.85 -31.37 55.19
CA THR A 316 -5.49 -32.70 55.09
C THR A 316 -6.19 -32.92 53.73
N SER A 317 -5.78 -34.00 53.05
CA SER A 317 -6.56 -34.78 52.06
C SER A 317 -7.41 -35.84 52.84
N PRO A 318 -7.99 -36.97 52.31
CA PRO A 318 -7.75 -37.60 50.99
C PRO A 318 -8.86 -38.49 50.34
N ALA A 319 -8.47 -39.09 49.20
CA ALA A 319 -8.81 -40.45 48.71
C ALA A 319 -10.25 -40.74 48.18
N ALA A 320 -10.48 -41.69 47.25
CA ALA A 320 -9.64 -42.62 46.47
C ALA A 320 -10.27 -42.84 45.06
N GLY A 321 -9.65 -43.46 44.04
CA GLY A 321 -8.31 -44.02 43.87
C GLY A 321 -8.23 -45.00 42.67
N THR A 322 -7.03 -45.57 42.41
CA THR A 322 -6.67 -46.55 41.34
C THR A 322 -6.66 -46.05 39.87
N GLY A 323 -5.73 -46.45 39.00
CA GLY A 323 -4.44 -47.15 39.26
C GLY A 323 -3.72 -47.67 38.00
N GLN A 324 -2.37 -47.65 38.02
CA GLN A 324 -1.41 -48.32 37.11
C GLN A 324 -1.41 -47.88 35.61
N GLY A 325 -0.26 -47.80 34.91
CA GLY A 325 1.14 -47.94 35.34
C GLY A 325 2.15 -47.88 34.16
N ALA A 326 3.45 -47.87 34.49
CA ALA A 326 4.63 -47.97 33.61
C ALA A 326 4.98 -46.79 32.66
N ALA A 327 6.30 -46.59 32.48
CA ALA A 327 7.03 -45.64 31.63
C ALA A 327 8.33 -46.38 31.15
N PRO A 328 9.42 -45.78 30.61
CA PRO A 328 9.69 -44.38 30.22
C PRO A 328 10.48 -44.18 28.87
N ALA A 329 10.80 -42.91 28.54
CA ALA A 329 11.87 -42.41 27.63
C ALA A 329 11.76 -42.72 26.09
N GLY A 330 12.32 -41.90 25.18
CA GLY A 330 12.89 -40.55 25.31
C GLY A 330 13.75 -40.09 24.09
N HIS A 331 14.02 -38.78 24.00
CA HIS A 331 14.93 -38.06 23.06
C HIS A 331 14.45 -37.62 21.65
N ASN A 332 14.96 -36.44 21.24
CA ASN A 332 14.91 -35.74 19.93
C ASN A 332 15.93 -36.35 18.91
N PRO A 333 16.02 -35.97 17.59
CA PRO A 333 15.73 -34.67 16.95
C PRO A 333 15.09 -34.71 15.52
N THR A 334 15.53 -33.85 14.59
CA THR A 334 14.75 -33.20 13.48
C THR A 334 15.00 -33.77 12.03
N PRO A 335 14.70 -33.09 10.87
CA PRO A 335 13.96 -33.62 9.67
C PRO A 335 14.89 -34.05 8.48
N PRO A 336 14.54 -34.08 7.14
CA PRO A 336 13.30 -33.91 6.32
C PRO A 336 13.11 -35.11 5.30
N PRO A 337 12.80 -35.05 3.95
CA PRO A 337 12.08 -34.11 3.04
C PRO A 337 11.09 -34.73 1.96
N ALA A 338 10.40 -33.85 1.18
CA ALA A 338 10.00 -33.90 -0.26
C ALA A 338 9.00 -34.94 -0.88
N GLY A 339 8.14 -34.48 -1.84
CA GLY A 339 7.49 -35.35 -2.86
C GLY A 339 6.22 -34.88 -3.64
N ALA A 340 6.40 -34.21 -4.80
CA ALA A 340 5.54 -34.22 -6.04
C ALA A 340 4.15 -33.51 -6.16
N HIS A 341 3.76 -33.30 -7.44
CA HIS A 341 2.62 -32.57 -8.07
C HIS A 341 1.84 -33.55 -9.04
N PRO A 342 0.81 -33.24 -9.89
CA PRO A 342 0.49 -31.96 -10.59
C PRO A 342 -1.00 -31.61 -10.97
N ASP A 343 -1.13 -30.58 -11.83
CA ASP A 343 -2.18 -30.28 -12.86
C ASP A 343 -3.46 -29.43 -12.59
N THR A 344 -3.88 -28.76 -13.68
CA THR A 344 -4.95 -27.73 -13.90
C THR A 344 -5.47 -27.88 -15.37
N PRO A 345 -6.22 -26.98 -16.09
CA PRO A 345 -6.85 -25.68 -15.80
C PRO A 345 -8.37 -25.61 -16.25
N PRO A 346 -8.87 -24.63 -17.04
CA PRO A 346 -9.49 -23.35 -16.61
C PRO A 346 -10.95 -23.14 -17.09
N THR A 347 -11.54 -21.96 -16.79
CA THR A 347 -12.13 -21.00 -17.79
C THR A 347 -12.78 -19.79 -17.07
N ALA A 348 -12.77 -18.60 -17.68
CA ALA A 348 -13.41 -17.37 -17.18
C ALA A 348 -14.42 -16.78 -18.21
N GLY A 349 -15.34 -15.90 -17.79
CA GLY A 349 -16.32 -15.27 -18.70
C GLY A 349 -17.21 -14.20 -18.05
N THR A 350 -16.93 -12.94 -18.37
CA THR A 350 -17.65 -11.71 -17.97
C THR A 350 -19.11 -11.62 -18.42
N GLY A 351 -19.96 -10.87 -17.70
CA GLY A 351 -21.31 -10.53 -18.17
C GLY A 351 -22.16 -9.62 -17.25
N ALA A 352 -22.35 -8.37 -17.67
CA ALA A 352 -23.38 -7.41 -17.22
C ALA A 352 -23.85 -6.64 -18.48
N PRO A 353 -24.99 -5.90 -18.52
CA PRO A 353 -25.74 -5.32 -17.40
C PRO A 353 -27.29 -5.36 -17.58
N ALA A 354 -27.96 -4.31 -17.07
CA ALA A 354 -29.33 -3.84 -17.34
C ALA A 354 -30.46 -4.30 -16.41
N ALA A 355 -31.41 -3.37 -16.18
CA ALA A 355 -32.56 -3.49 -15.30
C ALA A 355 -33.87 -3.22 -16.07
N SER A 356 -35.02 -3.60 -15.51
CA SER A 356 -36.36 -3.07 -15.84
C SER A 356 -37.37 -3.42 -14.75
N ASP A 357 -38.45 -2.63 -14.68
CA ASP A 357 -39.41 -2.64 -13.57
C ASP A 357 -40.51 -3.72 -13.63
N ALA A 358 -41.10 -3.94 -12.44
CA ALA A 358 -42.50 -4.25 -12.13
C ALA A 358 -43.39 -5.06 -13.10
N VAL A 359 -44.15 -6.01 -12.53
CA VAL A 359 -45.64 -5.99 -12.49
C VAL A 359 -46.18 -7.19 -11.68
N ALA A 360 -47.26 -6.95 -10.93
CA ALA A 360 -48.13 -7.94 -10.28
C ALA A 360 -49.59 -7.61 -10.67
N PRO A 361 -50.65 -8.40 -10.34
CA PRO A 361 -50.70 -9.63 -9.53
C PRO A 361 -51.59 -10.76 -10.11
N ALA A 362 -51.70 -11.90 -9.40
CA ALA A 362 -52.93 -12.71 -9.26
C ALA A 362 -52.76 -13.75 -8.13
N ALA A 363 -53.86 -14.19 -7.50
CA ALA A 363 -53.81 -15.06 -6.30
C ALA A 363 -54.51 -16.42 -6.50
N ALA A 364 -54.04 -17.47 -5.80
CA ALA A 364 -54.81 -18.69 -5.53
C ALA A 364 -54.35 -19.44 -4.25
N VAL A 365 -55.19 -19.36 -3.22
CA VAL A 365 -55.47 -20.30 -2.11
C VAL A 365 -54.70 -21.64 -2.03
N GLY A 366 -54.18 -21.99 -0.83
CA GLY A 366 -53.83 -23.37 -0.47
C GLY A 366 -53.23 -23.55 0.93
N ALA A 367 -54.00 -24.05 1.91
CA ALA A 367 -53.55 -24.31 3.29
C ALA A 367 -53.02 -25.77 3.47
N PRO A 368 -52.11 -26.04 4.44
CA PRO A 368 -51.38 -27.30 4.54
C PRO A 368 -52.13 -28.43 5.29
N ARG A 369 -51.64 -29.67 5.14
CA ARG A 369 -52.08 -30.87 5.89
C ARG A 369 -50.89 -31.51 6.63
N VAL A 370 -51.15 -32.16 7.77
CA VAL A 370 -50.16 -32.49 8.81
C VAL A 370 -50.18 -33.99 9.18
N ALA A 371 -49.03 -34.51 9.67
CA ALA A 371 -48.81 -35.84 10.28
C ALA A 371 -48.82 -37.04 9.28
N PRO A 372 -48.22 -38.22 9.60
CA PRO A 372 -48.24 -38.92 10.89
C PRO A 372 -46.89 -38.99 11.66
N ALA A 373 -46.93 -39.57 12.87
CA ALA A 373 -45.78 -39.92 13.72
C ALA A 373 -46.06 -41.24 14.48
N SER A 374 -45.04 -41.98 14.93
CA SER A 374 -45.25 -43.19 15.77
C SER A 374 -44.00 -43.75 16.48
N THR A 375 -44.07 -43.84 17.83
CA THR A 375 -43.47 -44.90 18.71
C THR A 375 -41.93 -45.04 18.76
N PRO A 376 -41.31 -45.76 19.75
CA PRO A 376 -41.82 -46.72 20.76
C PRO A 376 -41.42 -46.40 22.23
N ALA A 377 -41.58 -47.25 23.26
CA ALA A 377 -42.67 -48.14 23.72
C ALA A 377 -42.31 -48.69 25.13
N THR A 378 -43.28 -49.09 25.98
CA THR A 378 -43.01 -49.60 27.35
C THR A 378 -44.05 -50.61 27.87
N THR A 379 -43.60 -51.75 28.43
CA THR A 379 -44.27 -52.70 29.37
C THR A 379 -43.43 -53.99 29.52
N PRO A 380 -43.69 -54.92 30.47
CA PRO A 380 -44.40 -54.84 31.76
C PRO A 380 -43.47 -55.27 32.94
N PRO A 381 -43.96 -55.61 34.16
CA PRO A 381 -44.57 -56.93 34.42
C PRO A 381 -45.82 -56.93 35.35
N ALA A 382 -46.53 -58.05 35.38
CA ALA A 382 -47.54 -58.39 36.40
C ALA A 382 -46.85 -59.06 37.62
N GLY A 383 -47.47 -59.28 38.79
CA GLY A 383 -48.84 -59.11 39.28
C GLY A 383 -49.13 -60.20 40.35
N LEU A 384 -50.31 -60.25 40.98
CA LEU A 384 -50.85 -61.46 41.65
C LEU A 384 -52.31 -61.28 42.09
N ASN A 385 -52.98 -62.38 42.42
CA ASN A 385 -54.45 -62.48 42.55
C ASN A 385 -54.83 -63.22 43.85
N SER A 386 -55.94 -62.86 44.54
CA SER A 386 -56.61 -63.74 45.52
C SER A 386 -58.00 -63.24 45.97
N GLN A 387 -58.90 -64.21 46.20
CA GLN A 387 -60.33 -64.09 46.54
C GLN A 387 -60.81 -65.51 46.94
N PRO A 388 -61.90 -65.73 47.74
CA PRO A 388 -62.56 -64.93 48.78
C PRO A 388 -62.53 -65.62 50.17
N ALA A 389 -63.20 -65.05 51.17
CA ALA A 389 -63.72 -65.78 52.34
C ALA A 389 -65.06 -65.18 52.80
N ALA A 390 -65.96 -65.98 53.39
CA ALA A 390 -67.30 -65.55 53.81
C ALA A 390 -67.79 -66.32 55.05
N GLY A 391 -68.63 -65.69 55.90
CA GLY A 391 -69.35 -66.38 56.98
C GLY A 391 -69.98 -65.46 58.05
N ALA A 392 -71.27 -65.71 58.35
CA ALA A 392 -72.10 -65.14 59.45
C ALA A 392 -72.37 -63.60 59.45
N GLY A 393 -73.52 -63.11 59.95
CA GLY A 393 -74.76 -63.82 60.30
C GLY A 393 -75.73 -63.03 61.21
N GLY A 394 -76.87 -62.55 60.67
CA GLY A 394 -77.92 -61.79 61.41
C GLY A 394 -77.60 -60.29 61.57
N ILE A 395 -78.56 -59.36 61.76
CA ILE A 395 -80.04 -59.41 61.84
C ILE A 395 -80.58 -58.08 61.18
N PRO A 396 -81.87 -57.95 60.77
CA PRO A 396 -82.31 -56.94 59.77
C PRO A 396 -82.90 -55.62 60.33
N ALA A 397 -83.36 -54.77 59.40
CA ALA A 397 -84.06 -53.46 59.53
C ALA A 397 -83.14 -52.22 59.72
N VAL A 398 -83.45 -51.03 59.17
CA VAL A 398 -84.45 -50.61 58.16
C VAL A 398 -83.88 -49.44 57.35
N VAL A 399 -84.26 -49.28 56.08
CA VAL A 399 -83.77 -48.18 55.22
C VAL A 399 -84.68 -46.95 55.32
N SER A 400 -84.10 -45.77 55.52
CA SER A 400 -84.76 -44.48 55.32
C SER A 400 -83.84 -43.52 54.57
N PHE A 401 -84.28 -43.03 53.39
CA PHE A 401 -83.54 -42.03 52.63
C PHE A 401 -83.93 -40.62 53.09
N LYS A 402 -82.93 -39.76 53.31
CA LYS A 402 -83.11 -38.33 53.55
C LYS A 402 -82.30 -37.54 52.54
N LEU A 403 -82.96 -37.03 51.50
CA LEU A 403 -82.31 -36.24 50.46
C LEU A 403 -81.82 -34.91 51.06
N ARG A 404 -80.53 -34.60 50.91
CA ARG A 404 -79.94 -33.30 51.27
C ARG A 404 -79.34 -32.68 50.02
N ILE A 405 -80.06 -31.75 49.41
CA ILE A 405 -79.50 -30.89 48.37
C ILE A 405 -78.43 -30.01 49.05
N VAL A 406 -77.23 -29.98 48.46
CA VAL A 406 -76.13 -29.12 48.89
C VAL A 406 -75.87 -28.15 47.75
N HIS A 407 -76.15 -26.87 47.98
CA HIS A 407 -75.73 -25.79 47.11
C HIS A 407 -74.46 -25.18 47.70
N GLN A 408 -73.41 -25.06 46.89
CA GLN A 408 -72.09 -24.57 47.31
C GLN A 408 -71.55 -23.67 46.20
N GLU A 409 -71.35 -22.41 46.54
CA GLU A 409 -70.92 -21.35 45.63
C GLU A 409 -69.46 -21.01 45.92
N GLU A 410 -68.56 -21.15 44.94
CA GLU A 410 -67.13 -20.84 45.10
C GLU A 410 -66.78 -19.56 44.34
N ARG A 411 -66.67 -18.44 45.06
CA ARG A 411 -66.28 -17.15 44.46
C ARG A 411 -64.76 -17.03 44.41
N LYS A 412 -64.22 -16.99 43.19
CA LYS A 412 -62.79 -16.78 42.91
C LYS A 412 -62.63 -15.49 42.09
N THR A 413 -61.66 -14.67 42.47
CA THR A 413 -61.11 -13.62 41.61
C THR A 413 -59.67 -13.98 41.34
N VAL A 414 -59.24 -13.95 40.07
CA VAL A 414 -57.85 -14.23 39.71
C VAL A 414 -57.30 -13.07 38.89
N LYS A 415 -56.05 -12.72 39.16
CA LYS A 415 -55.28 -11.67 38.50
C LYS A 415 -54.05 -12.31 37.85
N VAL A 416 -53.86 -12.05 36.57
CA VAL A 416 -52.70 -12.47 35.78
C VAL A 416 -52.05 -11.23 35.19
N THR A 417 -50.72 -11.14 35.32
CA THR A 417 -49.91 -10.15 34.60
C THR A 417 -49.13 -10.89 33.52
N TYR A 418 -49.08 -10.33 32.32
CA TYR A 418 -48.30 -10.86 31.20
C TYR A 418 -47.43 -9.76 30.61
N ASP A 419 -46.11 -10.00 30.65
CA ASP A 419 -45.06 -9.10 30.18
C ASP A 419 -44.32 -9.74 29.00
N ARG A 420 -44.28 -9.05 27.85
CA ARG A 420 -43.45 -9.39 26.70
C ARG A 420 -42.59 -8.19 26.31
N SER A 421 -41.29 -8.41 26.13
CA SER A 421 -40.35 -7.38 25.67
C SER A 421 -39.50 -7.91 24.53
N GLU A 422 -39.15 -7.02 23.61
CA GLU A 422 -38.41 -7.33 22.38
C GLU A 422 -37.19 -6.40 22.28
N ALA A 423 -36.02 -6.96 21.92
CA ALA A 423 -34.81 -6.17 21.71
C ALA A 423 -34.90 -5.41 20.37
N THR A 424 -34.64 -4.11 20.39
CA THR A 424 -34.55 -3.26 19.19
C THR A 424 -33.21 -2.50 19.20
N GLN A 425 -32.43 -2.61 18.12
CA GLN A 425 -31.27 -1.76 17.90
C GLN A 425 -31.69 -0.37 17.41
N ARG A 426 -30.99 0.67 17.87
CA ARG A 426 -31.21 2.08 17.52
C ARG A 426 -29.88 2.75 17.17
N THR A 427 -29.90 3.62 16.16
CA THR A 427 -28.80 4.54 15.85
C THR A 427 -28.90 5.81 16.70
N TYR A 428 -27.75 6.33 17.11
CA TYR A 428 -27.55 7.61 17.76
C TYR A 428 -26.31 8.28 17.16
N ALA A 429 -26.48 9.41 16.48
CA ALA A 429 -25.44 10.09 15.72
C ALA A 429 -25.12 11.49 16.29
N PRO A 430 -24.36 11.59 17.41
CA PRO A 430 -23.93 12.86 17.94
C PRO A 430 -22.87 13.49 17.02
N GLN A 431 -23.06 14.76 16.68
CA GLN A 431 -22.17 15.54 15.83
C GLN A 431 -21.84 16.89 16.48
N GLY A 432 -20.67 17.45 16.19
CA GLY A 432 -20.29 18.77 16.67
C GLY A 432 -19.03 19.33 16.03
N PHE A 433 -19.00 20.65 15.87
CA PHE A 433 -17.85 21.41 15.37
C PHE A 433 -17.19 22.15 16.52
N PHE A 434 -15.87 22.09 16.63
CA PHE A 434 -15.15 22.50 17.84
C PHE A 434 -14.35 23.80 17.71
N GLY A 435 -14.44 24.52 16.58
CA GLY A 435 -13.68 25.78 16.38
C GLY A 435 -13.95 26.89 17.40
N VAL A 436 -15.18 27.00 17.93
CA VAL A 436 -15.48 27.92 19.06
C VAL A 436 -14.70 27.51 20.32
N LEU A 437 -14.51 26.21 20.55
CA LEU A 437 -13.72 25.68 21.67
C LEU A 437 -12.20 25.85 21.47
N VAL A 438 -11.75 26.19 20.25
CA VAL A 438 -10.33 26.48 19.93
C VAL A 438 -10.00 27.96 20.15
N ALA A 439 -10.99 28.86 20.01
CA ALA A 439 -10.80 30.29 20.22
C ALA A 439 -10.38 30.64 21.67
N ASP A 440 -10.91 29.90 22.65
CA ASP A 440 -10.61 30.05 24.08
C ASP A 440 -9.31 29.33 24.54
N LEU A 441 -8.58 28.67 23.64
CA LEU A 441 -7.35 27.94 23.99
C LEU A 441 -6.15 28.87 24.16
N ASP A 442 -5.25 28.50 25.08
CA ASP A 442 -3.93 29.13 25.18
C ASP A 442 -3.08 28.79 23.95
N LYS A 443 -3.06 29.72 22.99
CA LYS A 443 -2.37 29.56 21.72
C LYS A 443 -0.89 29.19 21.89
N SER A 444 -0.23 29.65 22.97
CA SER A 444 1.19 29.34 23.24
C SER A 444 1.48 27.86 23.54
N LYS A 445 0.45 27.08 23.92
CA LYS A 445 0.55 25.63 24.18
C LYS A 445 0.00 24.76 23.05
N HIS A 446 -0.77 25.34 22.15
CA HIS A 446 -1.59 24.62 21.17
C HIS A 446 -1.26 24.92 19.71
N PHE A 447 -0.56 26.03 19.43
CA PHE A 447 -0.13 26.42 18.09
C PHE A 447 1.40 26.48 18.06
N VAL A 448 2.03 25.54 17.38
CA VAL A 448 3.48 25.47 17.15
C VAL A 448 3.76 26.00 15.76
N GLU A 449 4.80 26.83 15.64
CA GLU A 449 5.31 27.30 14.35
C GLU A 449 6.75 26.79 14.18
N VAL A 450 7.03 26.17 13.04
CA VAL A 450 8.33 25.68 12.62
C VAL A 450 8.78 26.49 11.41
N ASP A 451 10.01 26.96 11.41
CA ASP A 451 10.60 27.59 10.23
C ASP A 451 11.41 26.54 9.45
N LEU A 452 11.11 26.33 8.16
CA LEU A 452 11.96 25.49 7.31
C LEU A 452 13.21 26.22 6.81
N ASP A 453 13.38 27.51 7.13
CA ASP A 453 14.67 28.19 6.99
C ASP A 453 15.65 27.81 8.13
N ASP A 454 15.26 26.96 9.09
CA ASP A 454 16.21 26.32 10.02
C ASP A 454 17.33 25.57 9.25
N PRO A 455 18.61 25.71 9.63
CA PRO A 455 19.73 25.02 8.98
C PRO A 455 19.51 23.53 8.72
N PHE A 456 18.79 22.82 9.60
CA PHE A 456 18.49 21.39 9.47
C PHE A 456 17.76 21.03 8.17
N PHE A 457 16.92 21.92 7.62
CA PHE A 457 16.13 21.66 6.41
C PHE A 457 16.78 22.21 5.13
N ARG A 458 17.88 22.96 5.23
CA ARG A 458 18.56 23.54 4.07
C ARG A 458 19.32 22.44 3.33
N VAL A 459 19.06 22.28 2.03
CA VAL A 459 19.82 21.40 1.14
C VAL A 459 20.51 22.20 0.03
N PHE A 460 21.65 21.71 -0.45
CA PHE A 460 22.15 22.07 -1.78
C PHE A 460 22.12 20.86 -2.70
N LYS A 461 22.03 21.12 -3.99
CA LYS A 461 22.06 20.11 -5.06
C LYS A 461 23.27 20.34 -5.96
N VAL A 462 23.98 19.27 -6.28
CA VAL A 462 24.97 19.20 -7.35
C VAL A 462 24.39 18.35 -8.47
N GLN A 463 24.42 18.87 -9.69
CA GLN A 463 24.21 18.11 -10.91
C GLN A 463 25.57 17.67 -11.46
N VAL A 464 25.65 16.44 -11.96
CA VAL A 464 26.82 15.91 -12.66
C VAL A 464 26.40 15.44 -14.04
N ASP A 465 26.86 16.14 -15.07
CA ASP A 465 26.56 15.83 -16.46
C ASP A 465 27.60 14.81 -16.99
N PRO A 466 27.17 13.64 -17.53
CA PRO A 466 28.08 12.62 -18.02
C PRO A 466 28.87 13.07 -19.26
N PRO A 467 30.01 12.41 -19.57
CA PRO A 467 30.71 12.60 -20.84
C PRO A 467 29.79 12.28 -22.03
N THR A 468 30.08 12.84 -23.20
CA THR A 468 29.25 12.64 -24.42
C THR A 468 29.96 11.87 -25.53
N ASP A 469 31.30 11.74 -25.45
CA ASP A 469 32.16 11.30 -26.55
C ASP A 469 32.77 9.90 -26.35
N TYR A 470 32.25 9.11 -25.39
CA TYR A 470 32.72 7.77 -24.98
C TYR A 470 33.42 6.96 -26.10
N ALA A 471 32.69 6.65 -27.17
CA ALA A 471 33.18 5.83 -28.28
C ALA A 471 34.28 6.51 -29.12
N ALA A 472 34.29 7.83 -29.22
CA ALA A 472 35.28 8.58 -30.00
C ALA A 472 36.66 8.59 -29.34
N ILE A 473 36.71 8.62 -27.99
CA ILE A 473 37.95 8.64 -27.19
C ILE A 473 38.32 7.27 -26.58
N GLY A 474 37.53 6.23 -26.81
CA GLY A 474 37.73 4.90 -26.23
C GLY A 474 37.51 4.84 -24.72
N LEU A 475 36.73 5.78 -24.16
CA LEU A 475 36.35 5.79 -22.75
C LEU A 475 35.28 4.72 -22.50
N ARG A 476 35.39 3.99 -21.39
CA ARG A 476 34.43 2.96 -20.97
C ARG A 476 33.51 3.47 -19.86
N THR A 477 34.08 4.12 -18.85
CA THR A 477 33.36 4.61 -17.66
C THR A 477 34.04 5.86 -17.11
N ALA A 478 33.25 6.87 -16.74
CA ALA A 478 33.68 7.98 -15.90
C ALA A 478 33.11 7.78 -14.48
N GLN A 479 33.88 8.13 -13.46
CA GLN A 479 33.48 8.08 -12.06
C GLN A 479 33.77 9.43 -11.39
N VAL A 480 32.89 9.84 -10.48
CA VAL A 480 33.11 11.00 -9.62
C VAL A 480 32.83 10.64 -8.16
N SER A 481 33.72 11.06 -7.26
CA SER A 481 33.47 11.11 -5.82
C SER A 481 33.12 12.53 -5.41
N LEU A 482 32.07 12.66 -4.61
CA LEU A 482 31.57 13.93 -4.07
C LEU A 482 31.57 13.82 -2.54
N GLU A 483 32.27 14.72 -1.84
CA GLU A 483 32.47 14.65 -0.38
C GLU A 483 32.13 16.00 0.29
N TYR A 484 31.27 15.99 1.31
CA TYR A 484 30.83 17.19 2.04
C TYR A 484 30.89 16.97 3.55
N GLY A 485 31.30 17.99 4.32
CA GLY A 485 31.66 17.86 5.74
C GLY A 485 33.16 17.62 5.95
N ASP A 486 33.58 17.37 7.19
CA ASP A 486 35.01 17.22 7.55
C ASP A 486 35.50 15.78 7.30
N PRO A 487 36.51 15.54 6.43
CA PRO A 487 37.12 14.23 6.26
C PRO A 487 37.77 13.66 7.53
N ALA A 488 38.05 14.48 8.55
CA ALA A 488 38.52 14.03 9.85
C ALA A 488 37.41 13.56 10.81
N ASP A 489 36.12 13.87 10.54
CA ASP A 489 34.97 13.36 11.29
C ASP A 489 33.98 12.58 10.39
N PRO A 490 34.14 11.24 10.30
CA PRO A 490 33.24 10.35 9.57
C PRO A 490 31.77 10.36 10.02
N ALA A 491 31.41 11.00 11.14
CA ALA A 491 30.01 11.22 11.51
C ALA A 491 29.37 12.41 10.79
N THR A 492 30.18 13.34 10.27
CA THR A 492 29.71 14.50 9.49
C THR A 492 29.89 14.32 7.98
N LEU A 493 30.91 13.56 7.58
CA LEU A 493 31.28 13.35 6.18
C LEU A 493 30.19 12.60 5.40
N LYS A 494 29.58 13.29 4.44
CA LYS A 494 28.60 12.77 3.49
C LYS A 494 29.32 12.53 2.16
N VAL A 495 29.39 11.28 1.72
CA VAL A 495 30.06 10.87 0.48
C VAL A 495 29.04 10.34 -0.52
N LYS A 496 29.21 10.68 -1.80
CA LYS A 496 28.45 10.12 -2.91
C LYS A 496 29.36 9.81 -4.09
N GLU A 497 29.35 8.55 -4.49
CA GLU A 497 29.92 8.11 -5.76
C GLU A 497 28.84 8.09 -6.84
N LEU A 498 29.21 8.52 -8.05
CA LEU A 498 28.46 8.32 -9.29
C LEU A 498 29.41 7.69 -10.32
N THR A 499 28.91 6.70 -11.06
CA THR A 499 29.58 6.11 -12.22
C THR A 499 28.66 6.28 -13.41
N PHE A 500 29.23 6.61 -14.56
CA PHE A 500 28.52 6.78 -15.82
C PHE A 500 29.22 5.96 -16.90
N ASP A 501 28.48 5.16 -17.67
CA ASP A 501 28.97 4.46 -18.86
C ASP A 501 28.36 5.00 -20.17
N ALA A 502 28.59 4.28 -21.28
CA ALA A 502 28.16 4.72 -22.60
C ALA A 502 26.64 4.70 -22.82
N ASP A 503 25.84 4.04 -21.97
CA ASP A 503 24.37 4.06 -22.02
C ASP A 503 23.76 5.15 -21.13
N ASP A 504 24.47 5.65 -20.11
CA ASP A 504 24.02 6.76 -19.27
C ASP A 504 23.95 8.08 -20.06
N LYS A 505 22.77 8.72 -20.09
CA LYS A 505 22.54 10.00 -20.80
C LYS A 505 21.92 11.09 -19.92
N ASP A 506 21.29 10.71 -18.82
CA ASP A 506 20.71 11.64 -17.86
C ASP A 506 21.76 12.09 -16.84
N ALA A 507 21.65 13.35 -16.40
CA ALA A 507 22.59 13.91 -15.42
C ALA A 507 22.37 13.29 -14.03
N GLY A 508 23.47 12.88 -13.39
CA GLY A 508 23.46 12.43 -12.01
C GLY A 508 23.12 13.57 -11.06
N VAL A 509 22.43 13.26 -9.97
CA VAL A 509 22.02 14.24 -8.96
C VAL A 509 22.51 13.79 -7.59
N TRP A 510 23.14 14.72 -6.87
CA TRP A 510 23.41 14.62 -5.45
C TRP A 510 22.73 15.77 -4.71
N GLU A 511 22.06 15.45 -3.61
CA GLU A 511 21.38 16.42 -2.76
C GLU A 511 21.80 16.18 -1.30
N VAL A 512 22.15 17.26 -0.60
CA VAL A 512 22.87 17.21 0.67
C VAL A 512 22.33 18.27 1.60
N PHE A 513 21.90 17.87 2.80
CA PHE A 513 21.63 18.81 3.89
C PHE A 513 22.92 19.54 4.27
N LEU A 514 22.86 20.87 4.39
CA LEU A 514 23.98 21.69 4.82
C LEU A 514 24.44 21.29 6.23
N ASP A 515 25.66 21.65 6.59
CA ASP A 515 26.15 21.62 7.96
C ASP A 515 25.69 22.86 8.77
N HIS A 516 26.18 22.97 10.01
CA HIS A 516 25.83 24.07 10.90
C HIS A 516 26.51 25.40 10.58
N ASP A 517 27.59 25.40 9.79
CA ASP A 517 28.29 26.60 9.33
C ASP A 517 27.67 27.14 8.04
N LEU A 518 26.79 26.34 7.41
CA LEU A 518 26.19 26.56 6.10
C LEU A 518 27.22 26.59 4.97
N ASP A 519 28.31 25.82 5.10
CA ASP A 519 29.33 25.76 4.04
C ASP A 519 28.71 25.23 2.73
N LEU A 520 29.09 25.87 1.62
CA LEU A 520 28.68 25.49 0.28
C LEU A 520 29.78 24.70 -0.45
N SER A 521 31.00 24.71 0.09
CA SER A 521 32.17 24.00 -0.40
C SER A 521 32.00 22.49 -0.23
N TYR A 522 32.42 21.73 -1.23
CA TYR A 522 32.55 20.28 -1.17
C TYR A 522 33.80 19.85 -1.97
N ARG A 523 34.20 18.58 -1.88
CA ARG A 523 35.32 18.04 -2.68
C ARG A 523 34.78 17.20 -3.82
N ALA A 524 35.34 17.39 -5.00
CA ALA A 524 35.06 16.60 -6.19
C ALA A 524 36.35 15.95 -6.70
N GLY A 525 36.38 14.61 -6.76
CA GLY A 525 37.45 13.82 -7.40
C GLY A 525 36.87 13.06 -8.60
N VAL A 526 37.66 12.89 -9.67
CA VAL A 526 37.17 12.30 -10.93
C VAL A 526 38.15 11.24 -11.45
N GLN A 527 37.63 10.09 -11.88
CA GLN A 527 38.41 9.04 -12.55
C GLN A 527 37.81 8.71 -13.92
N PHE A 528 38.66 8.61 -14.94
CA PHE A 528 38.30 8.20 -16.30
C PHE A 528 38.97 6.87 -16.64
N HIS A 529 38.17 5.84 -16.91
CA HIS A 529 38.65 4.51 -17.29
C HIS A 529 38.38 4.23 -18.76
N PHE A 530 39.45 4.00 -19.51
CA PHE A 530 39.44 3.71 -20.94
C PHE A 530 39.40 2.20 -21.19
N ASP A 531 38.86 1.79 -22.33
CA ASP A 531 38.83 0.39 -22.73
C ASP A 531 40.22 -0.08 -23.22
N PRO A 532 40.84 -1.11 -22.60
CA PRO A 532 42.08 -1.69 -23.09
C PRO A 532 41.99 -2.36 -24.47
N ALA A 533 40.78 -2.64 -24.97
CA ALA A 533 40.55 -3.15 -26.33
C ALA A 533 40.32 -2.05 -27.37
N SER A 534 40.32 -0.77 -26.98
CA SER A 534 40.17 0.36 -27.92
C SER A 534 41.39 0.56 -28.81
N GLU A 535 41.17 1.16 -29.99
CA GLU A 535 42.23 1.57 -30.93
C GLU A 535 43.17 2.67 -30.37
N TRP A 536 42.78 3.30 -29.25
CA TRP A 536 43.55 4.34 -28.57
C TRP A 536 44.64 3.73 -27.68
N LYS A 537 45.91 3.93 -28.06
CA LYS A 537 47.09 3.56 -27.26
C LYS A 537 47.34 4.58 -26.15
N GLY A 538 48.05 4.19 -25.09
CA GLY A 538 48.37 5.07 -23.97
C GLY A 538 49.26 4.37 -22.94
N ASP A 539 49.77 5.13 -21.97
CA ASP A 539 50.57 4.60 -20.86
C ASP A 539 49.71 3.98 -19.74
N LYS A 540 48.46 4.43 -19.62
CA LYS A 540 47.50 4.01 -18.60
C LYS A 540 46.12 3.75 -19.22
N PHE A 541 45.31 3.00 -18.48
CA PHE A 541 43.87 2.82 -18.74
C PHE A 541 42.99 3.60 -17.75
N THR A 542 43.57 4.17 -16.69
CA THR A 542 42.89 5.05 -15.72
C THR A 542 43.67 6.36 -15.62
N TYR A 543 42.95 7.48 -15.66
CA TYR A 543 43.47 8.82 -15.39
C TYR A 543 42.59 9.46 -14.30
N GLU A 544 43.19 10.20 -13.36
CA GLU A 544 42.53 10.64 -12.13
C GLU A 544 42.84 12.11 -11.81
N LEU A 545 41.80 12.84 -11.38
CA LEU A 545 41.88 14.13 -10.72
C LEU A 545 41.59 13.92 -9.22
N ALA A 546 42.60 14.17 -8.39
CA ALA A 546 42.46 14.05 -6.94
C ALA A 546 41.41 15.04 -6.38
N PRO A 547 40.65 14.67 -5.32
CA PRO A 547 39.56 15.50 -4.79
C PRO A 547 39.93 16.95 -4.48
N ALA A 548 39.39 17.88 -5.26
CA ALA A 548 39.60 19.31 -5.15
C ALA A 548 38.39 20.03 -4.54
N VAL A 549 38.60 21.07 -3.75
CA VAL A 549 37.52 21.87 -3.15
C VAL A 549 36.85 22.75 -4.23
N THR A 550 35.53 22.74 -4.29
CA THR A 550 34.72 23.54 -5.21
C THR A 550 33.37 23.90 -4.58
N GLU A 551 32.76 24.99 -5.06
CA GLU A 551 31.36 25.37 -4.77
C GLU A 551 30.42 25.06 -5.95
N ASP A 552 30.94 24.63 -7.10
CA ASP A 552 30.18 24.52 -8.35
C ASP A 552 29.00 23.54 -8.24
N ARG A 553 27.88 23.84 -8.92
CA ARG A 553 26.63 23.09 -8.87
C ARG A 553 26.30 22.33 -10.16
N SER A 554 27.09 22.49 -11.23
CA SER A 554 26.98 21.69 -12.46
C SER A 554 28.36 21.19 -12.89
N LEU A 555 28.73 19.99 -12.46
CA LEU A 555 30.01 19.36 -12.86
C LEU A 555 29.83 18.65 -14.20
N VAL A 556 30.56 19.08 -15.23
CA VAL A 556 30.60 18.38 -16.53
C VAL A 556 31.82 17.46 -16.55
N LEU A 557 31.60 16.15 -16.71
CA LEU A 557 32.70 15.17 -16.71
C LEU A 557 33.40 15.15 -18.09
N ASN A 558 34.47 15.93 -18.22
CA ASN A 558 35.21 16.10 -19.46
C ASN A 558 36.62 15.46 -19.42
N ALA A 559 36.82 14.37 -20.17
CA ALA A 559 38.12 13.68 -20.21
C ALA A 559 39.27 14.51 -20.82
N HIS A 560 38.95 15.50 -21.68
CA HIS A 560 39.95 16.32 -22.39
C HIS A 560 40.70 17.31 -21.48
N GLU A 561 40.23 17.50 -20.24
CA GLU A 561 40.88 18.33 -19.22
C GLU A 561 42.01 17.60 -18.48
N LEU A 562 42.06 16.26 -18.59
CA LEU A 562 43.06 15.39 -17.93
C LEU A 562 43.88 14.56 -18.93
N VAL A 563 43.31 14.28 -20.11
CA VAL A 563 43.91 13.43 -21.14
C VAL A 563 43.96 14.20 -22.44
N GLY A 564 45.15 14.31 -23.03
CA GLY A 564 45.31 14.77 -24.40
C GLY A 564 45.01 13.64 -25.39
N PHE A 565 44.44 13.99 -26.54
CA PHE A 565 44.15 13.03 -27.61
C PHE A 565 44.88 13.47 -28.88
N LEU A 566 45.72 12.58 -29.40
CA LEU A 566 46.45 12.70 -30.66
C LEU A 566 45.90 11.65 -31.64
N ASP A 567 45.19 12.12 -32.67
CA ASP A 567 44.74 11.31 -33.81
C ASP A 567 45.48 11.83 -35.05
N VAL A 568 46.28 10.97 -35.68
CA VAL A 568 47.02 11.26 -36.91
C VAL A 568 46.56 10.28 -37.99
N GLN A 569 45.96 10.82 -39.05
CA GLN A 569 45.64 10.07 -40.25
C GLN A 569 46.84 10.08 -41.19
N VAL A 570 47.33 8.91 -41.57
CA VAL A 570 48.47 8.73 -42.48
C VAL A 570 47.98 8.21 -43.82
N GLN A 571 48.31 8.89 -44.93
CA GLN A 571 47.94 8.44 -46.27
C GLN A 571 49.02 8.78 -47.30
N ALA A 572 49.17 7.94 -48.32
CA ALA A 572 49.96 8.28 -49.50
C ALA A 572 49.30 9.44 -50.27
N ASN A 573 50.11 10.34 -50.81
CA ASN A 573 49.66 11.54 -51.52
C ASN A 573 50.19 11.56 -52.96
N LYS A 574 51.46 11.88 -53.18
CA LYS A 574 52.16 11.71 -54.47
C LYS A 574 53.12 10.53 -54.39
N VAL A 575 52.73 9.39 -54.95
CA VAL A 575 53.58 8.19 -54.98
C VAL A 575 53.45 7.47 -56.32
N ASP A 576 54.55 7.40 -57.09
CA ASP A 576 54.62 6.48 -58.23
C ASP A 576 54.78 5.02 -57.75
N TRP A 577 53.64 4.38 -57.53
CA TRP A 577 53.52 2.94 -57.26
C TRP A 577 54.00 2.04 -58.41
N LYS A 578 54.54 2.57 -59.53
CA LYS A 578 55.40 1.80 -60.43
C LYS A 578 56.80 1.61 -59.83
N VAL A 579 57.46 2.65 -59.30
CA VAL A 579 58.78 2.52 -58.62
C VAL A 579 58.65 1.90 -57.23
N VAL A 580 57.72 2.45 -56.44
CA VAL A 580 57.58 2.12 -55.01
C VAL A 580 56.79 0.82 -54.88
N ASP A 581 57.30 -0.09 -54.06
CA ASP A 581 56.62 -1.33 -53.71
C ASP A 581 55.75 -1.14 -52.46
N SER A 582 56.35 -0.57 -51.41
CA SER A 582 55.68 -0.25 -50.15
C SER A 582 56.42 0.87 -49.38
N ILE A 583 55.76 1.45 -48.38
CA ILE A 583 56.34 2.46 -47.50
C ILE A 583 56.04 2.09 -46.05
N ASP A 584 57.09 1.91 -45.25
CA ASP A 584 56.96 1.86 -43.79
C ASP A 584 56.96 3.28 -43.23
N VAL A 585 55.87 3.65 -42.56
CA VAL A 585 55.70 4.92 -41.87
C VAL A 585 55.86 4.69 -40.37
N PHE A 586 57.00 5.11 -39.83
CA PHE A 586 57.26 5.11 -38.39
C PHE A 586 56.80 6.44 -37.80
N LEU A 587 56.04 6.36 -36.70
CA LEU A 587 55.52 7.50 -35.94
C LEU A 587 56.05 7.39 -34.50
N ARG A 588 56.44 8.51 -33.91
CA ARG A 588 56.89 8.59 -32.51
C ARG A 588 56.29 9.80 -31.81
N HIS A 589 55.60 9.56 -30.70
CA HIS A 589 55.21 10.55 -29.72
C HIS A 589 56.06 10.36 -28.46
N GLN A 590 56.43 11.46 -27.80
CA GLN A 590 57.13 11.42 -26.52
C GLN A 590 56.68 12.58 -25.64
N SER A 591 56.26 12.28 -24.41
CA SER A 591 55.87 13.28 -23.40
C SER A 591 56.16 12.75 -22.00
N ASN A 592 56.64 13.61 -21.09
CA ASN A 592 56.91 13.30 -19.68
C ASN A 592 57.74 12.00 -19.40
N GLY A 593 58.54 11.55 -20.37
CA GLY A 593 59.32 10.32 -20.31
C GLY A 593 58.63 9.07 -20.88
N THR A 594 57.32 9.12 -21.09
CA THR A 594 56.56 8.13 -21.89
C THR A 594 56.91 8.29 -23.37
N VAL A 595 57.08 7.17 -24.07
CA VAL A 595 57.24 7.10 -25.52
C VAL A 595 56.13 6.20 -26.08
N GLN A 596 55.52 6.61 -27.18
CA GLN A 596 54.53 5.84 -27.93
C GLN A 596 54.98 5.80 -29.39
N ASP A 597 55.35 4.61 -29.87
CA ASP A 597 55.82 4.37 -31.23
C ASP A 597 54.78 3.57 -32.02
N GLU A 598 54.72 3.77 -33.34
CA GLU A 598 53.92 2.95 -34.26
C GLU A 598 54.64 2.77 -35.61
N GLN A 599 54.38 1.65 -36.27
CA GLN A 599 54.75 1.39 -37.66
C GLN A 599 53.49 1.08 -38.48
N LEU A 600 53.22 1.89 -39.51
CA LEU A 600 52.13 1.70 -40.45
C LEU A 600 52.70 1.38 -41.84
N LEU A 601 52.19 0.34 -42.51
CA LEU A 601 52.59 -0.01 -43.87
C LEU A 601 51.61 0.57 -44.90
N LEU A 602 52.11 1.28 -45.91
CA LEU A 602 51.34 1.74 -47.07
C LEU A 602 51.77 0.97 -48.33
N THR A 603 50.80 0.64 -49.19
CA THR A 603 51.02 -0.06 -50.47
C THR A 603 50.10 0.49 -51.56
N ALA A 604 50.31 0.06 -52.81
CA ALA A 604 49.42 0.40 -53.93
C ALA A 604 47.96 -0.08 -53.73
N GLN A 605 47.74 -1.14 -52.93
CA GLN A 605 46.43 -1.69 -52.59
C GLN A 605 45.85 -1.05 -51.32
N GLU A 606 46.71 -0.63 -50.39
CA GLU A 606 46.33 0.05 -49.14
C GLU A 606 47.11 1.37 -48.97
N PRO A 607 46.81 2.40 -49.78
CA PRO A 607 47.47 3.71 -49.69
C PRO A 607 47.04 4.53 -48.46
N GLY A 608 46.08 4.05 -47.68
CA GLY A 608 45.48 4.74 -46.55
C GLY A 608 44.12 5.39 -46.88
N PRO A 609 43.58 6.24 -45.99
CA PRO A 609 44.17 6.63 -44.72
C PRO A 609 44.25 5.49 -43.69
N LYS A 610 45.28 5.53 -42.85
CA LYS A 610 45.47 4.66 -41.68
C LYS A 610 45.63 5.53 -40.43
N ALA A 611 44.86 5.25 -39.39
CA ALA A 611 44.82 6.04 -38.17
C ALA A 611 45.91 5.61 -37.18
N TRP A 612 46.53 6.57 -36.51
CA TRP A 612 47.32 6.36 -35.29
C TRP A 612 46.75 7.23 -34.16
N LYS A 613 46.27 6.56 -33.10
CA LYS A 613 45.51 7.18 -32.01
C LYS A 613 46.20 6.95 -30.67
N VAL A 614 46.56 8.04 -29.99
CA VAL A 614 47.35 8.04 -28.75
C VAL A 614 46.74 8.97 -27.71
N ARG A 615 46.54 8.46 -26.49
CA ARG A 615 46.30 9.24 -25.28
C ARG A 615 47.64 9.81 -24.78
N THR A 616 47.68 11.12 -24.59
CA THR A 616 48.87 11.93 -24.25
C THR A 616 48.62 12.72 -22.98
N ASP A 617 49.64 13.40 -22.45
CA ASP A 617 49.40 14.53 -21.54
C ASP A 617 48.62 15.65 -22.26
N VAL A 618 47.89 16.47 -21.50
CA VAL A 618 47.11 17.60 -22.03
C VAL A 618 48.03 18.58 -22.78
N GLY A 619 47.66 18.89 -24.03
CA GLY A 619 48.43 19.80 -24.90
C GLY A 619 49.65 19.18 -25.60
N ALA A 620 50.13 18.00 -25.17
CA ALA A 620 51.31 17.33 -25.72
C ALA A 620 50.98 16.60 -27.06
N ARG A 621 50.61 17.36 -28.10
CA ARG A 621 50.17 16.84 -29.42
C ARG A 621 51.27 16.86 -30.50
N GLU A 622 52.54 16.79 -30.09
CA GLU A 622 53.69 16.79 -31.02
C GLU A 622 54.21 15.37 -31.27
N TYR A 623 54.49 15.05 -32.53
CA TYR A 623 55.05 13.76 -32.95
C TYR A 623 56.15 13.95 -34.00
N THR A 624 57.13 13.05 -34.02
CA THR A 624 58.10 12.91 -35.11
C THR A 624 57.74 11.72 -35.99
N TYR A 625 58.20 11.73 -37.24
CA TYR A 625 57.89 10.69 -38.21
C TYR A 625 59.08 10.36 -39.11
N ARG A 626 59.08 9.15 -39.66
CA ARG A 626 60.16 8.63 -40.50
C ARG A 626 59.57 7.66 -41.53
N PHE A 627 59.78 7.95 -42.80
CA PHE A 627 59.33 7.10 -43.90
C PHE A 627 60.51 6.27 -44.42
N VAL A 628 60.29 4.97 -44.63
CA VAL A 628 61.21 4.09 -45.36
C VAL A 628 60.47 3.55 -46.57
N HIS A 629 60.81 4.08 -47.74
CA HIS A 629 60.25 3.68 -49.03
C HIS A 629 61.06 2.51 -49.59
N HIS A 630 60.42 1.36 -49.77
CA HIS A 630 61.00 0.19 -50.43
C HIS A 630 60.72 0.27 -51.93
N LEU A 631 61.76 0.24 -52.75
CA LEU A 631 61.66 0.32 -54.21
C LEU A 631 61.74 -1.07 -54.84
N LYS A 632 61.13 -1.25 -56.02
CA LYS A 632 61.06 -2.57 -56.69
C LYS A 632 62.38 -3.09 -57.29
N ASP A 633 63.42 -2.25 -57.29
CA ASP A 633 64.80 -2.67 -57.56
C ASP A 633 65.46 -3.34 -56.33
N GLY A 634 64.79 -3.35 -55.17
CA GLY A 634 65.29 -3.89 -53.90
C GLY A 634 66.06 -2.88 -53.05
N THR A 635 66.16 -1.62 -53.47
CA THR A 635 66.76 -0.53 -52.68
C THR A 635 65.74 0.12 -51.75
N THR A 636 66.24 0.84 -50.74
CA THR A 636 65.42 1.62 -49.81
C THR A 636 65.85 3.08 -49.79
N ARG A 637 64.89 4.00 -49.63
CA ARG A 637 65.14 5.43 -49.38
C ARG A 637 64.44 5.85 -48.10
N GLU A 638 65.06 6.75 -47.35
CA GLU A 638 64.59 7.15 -46.02
C GLU A 638 64.38 8.66 -45.94
N THR A 639 63.27 9.08 -45.34
CA THR A 639 62.93 10.48 -45.04
C THR A 639 62.64 10.61 -43.55
N VAL A 640 63.28 11.56 -42.87
CA VAL A 640 63.12 11.79 -41.42
C VAL A 640 62.58 13.21 -41.19
N SER A 641 61.59 13.36 -40.31
CA SER A 641 61.07 14.68 -39.91
C SER A 641 62.17 15.50 -39.21
N THR A 642 62.50 16.68 -39.74
CA THR A 642 63.50 17.59 -39.14
C THR A 642 62.97 18.32 -37.91
N GLU A 643 61.66 18.50 -37.81
CA GLU A 643 60.95 19.17 -36.71
C GLU A 643 59.70 18.36 -36.32
N PRO A 644 59.21 18.45 -35.07
CA PRO A 644 57.97 17.79 -34.67
C PRO A 644 56.74 18.35 -35.41
N SER A 645 55.85 17.46 -35.83
CA SER A 645 54.55 17.79 -36.43
C SER A 645 53.45 17.87 -35.36
N ARG A 646 52.42 18.68 -35.66
CA ARG A 646 51.12 18.70 -34.98
C ARG A 646 49.95 18.45 -35.95
N ALA A 647 50.22 17.99 -37.16
CA ALA A 647 49.22 17.81 -38.20
C ALA A 647 48.36 16.56 -37.95
N ALA A 648 47.03 16.71 -37.99
CA ALA A 648 46.10 15.58 -37.89
C ALA A 648 46.02 14.73 -39.18
N LEU A 649 46.62 15.22 -40.28
CA LEU A 649 46.81 14.49 -41.53
C LEU A 649 48.28 14.55 -41.92
N LEU A 650 48.92 13.40 -42.05
CA LEU A 650 50.29 13.23 -42.53
C LEU A 650 50.25 12.67 -43.96
N PRO A 651 50.38 13.52 -44.99
CA PRO A 651 50.61 13.05 -46.34
C PRO A 651 51.99 12.40 -46.45
N VAL A 652 52.05 11.27 -47.13
CA VAL A 652 53.28 10.54 -47.45
C VAL A 652 53.51 10.65 -48.95
N ASP A 653 54.42 11.52 -49.32
CA ASP A 653 54.93 11.63 -50.70
C ASP A 653 56.10 10.65 -50.91
N ASP A 654 56.50 10.47 -52.16
CA ASP A 654 57.62 9.63 -52.55
C ASP A 654 59.01 10.24 -52.19
N PRO A 655 60.12 9.47 -52.28
CA PRO A 655 61.44 9.90 -51.81
C PRO A 655 62.28 10.57 -52.91
N PHE A 656 61.65 11.06 -53.98
CA PHE A 656 62.35 11.55 -55.17
C PHE A 656 62.46 13.08 -55.16
N PRO A 657 63.68 13.66 -55.20
CA PRO A 657 63.88 15.10 -55.11
C PRO A 657 63.41 15.91 -56.34
N GLY A 658 62.81 15.27 -57.35
CA GLY A 658 62.25 15.92 -58.52
C GLY A 658 61.55 14.97 -59.47
N GLU A 659 60.81 15.55 -60.41
CA GLU A 659 60.06 14.85 -61.46
C GLU A 659 60.46 15.41 -62.83
N LEU A 660 60.60 14.52 -63.82
CA LEU A 660 60.66 14.85 -65.24
C LEU A 660 59.28 14.57 -65.83
N ALA A 661 58.45 15.61 -65.88
CA ALA A 661 57.20 15.58 -66.62
C ALA A 661 57.50 15.79 -68.12
N LEU A 662 57.06 14.85 -68.95
CA LEU A 662 57.18 14.87 -70.41
C LEU A 662 55.79 14.96 -71.05
N GLU A 663 55.66 15.75 -72.11
CA GLU A 663 54.43 15.92 -72.87
C GLU A 663 54.62 15.51 -74.33
N PHE A 664 53.89 14.49 -74.78
CA PHE A 664 53.95 13.98 -76.15
C PHE A 664 52.76 14.48 -76.97
N VAL A 665 53.00 15.44 -77.87
CA VAL A 665 51.96 16.12 -78.65
C VAL A 665 51.57 15.26 -79.86
N PRO A 666 50.30 14.81 -79.99
CA PRO A 666 49.84 14.02 -81.12
C PRO A 666 49.71 14.89 -82.39
N LEU A 667 50.56 14.62 -83.40
CA LEU A 667 50.57 15.29 -84.71
C LEU A 667 50.58 14.25 -85.85
N LEU A 668 49.76 13.20 -85.72
CA LEU A 668 49.69 12.06 -86.63
C LEU A 668 48.61 12.22 -87.71
N ASP A 669 48.92 11.83 -88.95
CA ASP A 669 47.92 11.79 -90.03
C ASP A 669 47.02 10.55 -89.91
N ALA A 670 45.76 10.78 -89.49
CA ALA A 670 44.74 9.75 -89.32
C ALA A 670 44.40 8.92 -90.58
N THR A 671 44.81 9.35 -91.77
CA THR A 671 44.66 8.58 -93.01
C THR A 671 45.80 7.60 -93.26
N ARG A 672 46.98 7.86 -92.67
CA ARG A 672 48.24 7.13 -92.88
C ARG A 672 48.65 6.29 -91.68
N THR A 673 48.47 6.82 -90.48
CA THR A 673 48.85 6.20 -89.21
C THR A 673 47.62 5.76 -88.44
N LYS A 674 47.70 4.58 -87.82
CA LYS A 674 46.66 3.96 -86.99
C LYS A 674 46.88 4.27 -85.50
N LEU A 675 48.15 4.22 -85.09
CA LEU A 675 48.68 4.63 -83.78
C LEU A 675 50.20 4.75 -83.87
N ALA A 676 50.80 5.44 -82.90
CA ALA A 676 52.22 5.41 -82.60
C ALA A 676 52.44 4.79 -81.21
N PHE A 677 53.52 4.01 -81.07
CA PHE A 677 54.12 3.76 -79.76
C PHE A 677 55.27 4.74 -79.55
N VAL A 678 55.40 5.28 -78.34
CA VAL A 678 56.61 5.99 -77.92
C VAL A 678 57.25 5.17 -76.81
N ASP A 679 58.38 4.55 -77.15
CA ASP A 679 59.27 3.91 -76.18
C ASP A 679 60.14 5.01 -75.55
N VAL A 680 60.16 5.12 -74.22
CA VAL A 680 60.93 6.12 -73.46
C VAL A 680 61.87 5.39 -72.51
N ASP A 681 63.18 5.60 -72.71
CA ASP A 681 64.24 5.02 -71.89
C ASP A 681 64.92 6.15 -71.08
N TYR A 682 64.92 6.03 -69.76
CA TYR A 682 65.63 6.93 -68.85
C TYR A 682 66.65 6.15 -68.01
N ALA A 683 67.87 6.68 -67.87
CA ALA A 683 68.96 6.02 -67.17
C ALA A 683 69.83 7.00 -66.36
N ASP A 684 69.74 6.90 -65.04
CA ASP A 684 70.67 7.52 -64.09
C ASP A 684 71.64 6.45 -63.56
N ALA A 685 72.71 6.21 -64.33
CA ALA A 685 73.75 5.26 -63.98
C ALA A 685 74.57 5.67 -62.73
N ALA A 686 74.51 6.92 -62.27
CA ALA A 686 75.19 7.36 -61.06
C ALA A 686 74.41 6.93 -59.79
N ASN A 687 73.08 6.91 -59.87
CA ASN A 687 72.20 6.40 -58.82
C ASN A 687 71.71 4.96 -59.05
N GLY A 688 72.19 4.28 -60.11
CA GLY A 688 71.84 2.90 -60.44
C GLY A 688 70.40 2.70 -60.96
N TYR A 689 69.72 3.78 -61.31
CA TYR A 689 68.28 3.82 -61.55
C TYR A 689 67.94 3.91 -63.04
N THR A 690 66.94 3.14 -63.48
CA THR A 690 66.50 3.08 -64.89
C THR A 690 64.98 2.95 -64.98
N ARG A 691 64.40 3.48 -66.06
CA ARG A 691 62.97 3.36 -66.41
C ARG A 691 62.83 3.11 -67.91
N GLU A 692 62.03 2.12 -68.27
CA GLU A 692 61.54 1.88 -69.62
C GLU A 692 60.01 2.00 -69.59
N GLU A 693 59.44 2.93 -70.36
CA GLU A 693 58.00 3.18 -70.43
C GLU A 693 57.53 3.16 -71.89
N ARG A 694 56.33 2.62 -72.15
CA ARG A 694 55.71 2.66 -73.48
C ARG A 694 54.38 3.41 -73.44
N LEU A 695 54.34 4.56 -74.10
CA LEU A 695 53.12 5.28 -74.40
C LEU A 695 52.49 4.73 -75.69
N THR A 696 51.17 4.82 -75.80
CA THR A 696 50.42 4.52 -77.04
C THR A 696 49.55 5.71 -77.38
N ILE A 697 49.78 6.30 -78.55
CA ILE A 697 49.19 7.57 -78.98
C ILE A 697 48.45 7.33 -80.29
N LYS A 698 47.24 7.86 -80.46
CA LYS A 698 46.42 7.71 -81.66
C LYS A 698 46.22 9.06 -82.36
N PRO A 699 45.93 9.07 -83.68
CA PRO A 699 45.51 10.28 -84.39
C PRO A 699 44.18 10.88 -83.91
N THR A 700 43.45 10.19 -83.03
CA THR A 700 42.21 10.67 -82.39
C THR A 700 42.44 11.46 -81.11
N ASP A 701 43.65 11.37 -80.56
CA ASP A 701 43.98 11.97 -79.28
C ASP A 701 44.39 13.42 -79.57
N THR A 702 43.75 14.40 -78.92
CA THR A 702 43.94 15.84 -79.22
C THR A 702 44.76 16.60 -78.19
N ASP A 703 44.84 16.06 -76.98
CA ASP A 703 45.56 16.64 -75.86
C ASP A 703 46.95 15.96 -75.74
N PRO A 704 47.99 16.66 -75.24
CA PRO A 704 49.31 16.04 -75.04
C PRO A 704 49.26 14.84 -74.10
N VAL A 705 49.89 13.74 -74.50
CA VAL A 705 49.98 12.53 -73.67
C VAL A 705 51.13 12.71 -72.68
N GLN A 706 50.80 12.88 -71.40
CA GLN A 706 51.76 13.14 -70.34
C GLN A 706 52.42 11.86 -69.80
N LEU A 707 53.69 11.96 -69.41
CA LEU A 707 54.46 10.94 -68.69
C LEU A 707 55.33 11.61 -67.62
N GLY A 708 55.01 11.36 -66.34
CA GLY A 708 55.87 11.70 -65.21
C GLY A 708 56.91 10.61 -64.95
N LEU A 709 58.18 11.00 -64.82
CA LEU A 709 59.29 10.14 -64.39
C LEU A 709 59.93 10.70 -63.12
N ALA A 710 59.87 9.94 -62.03
CA ALA A 710 60.59 10.25 -60.80
C ALA A 710 62.12 10.29 -61.01
N LEU A 711 62.81 11.29 -60.47
CA LEU A 711 64.24 11.54 -60.65
C LEU A 711 65.05 11.28 -59.37
N MET A 712 66.21 10.64 -59.49
CA MET A 712 67.17 10.48 -58.39
C MET A 712 68.07 11.73 -58.23
N ASP A 713 68.55 12.31 -59.32
CA ASP A 713 69.12 13.68 -59.38
C ASP A 713 68.19 14.59 -60.20
N PRO A 714 67.63 15.70 -59.64
CA PRO A 714 66.78 16.64 -60.36
C PRO A 714 67.45 17.33 -61.57
N LYS A 715 68.78 17.25 -61.68
CA LYS A 715 69.56 17.76 -62.81
C LYS A 715 69.71 16.74 -63.95
N LYS A 716 69.54 15.44 -63.66
CA LYS A 716 69.64 14.36 -64.64
C LYS A 716 68.32 14.27 -65.42
N LYS A 717 68.16 15.18 -66.38
CA LYS A 717 66.95 15.34 -67.20
C LYS A 717 67.07 14.80 -68.63
N ASP A 718 68.23 14.31 -69.04
CA ASP A 718 68.40 13.70 -70.35
C ASP A 718 67.81 12.28 -70.39
N TYR A 719 67.05 12.00 -71.44
CA TYR A 719 66.38 10.73 -71.71
C TYR A 719 66.45 10.40 -73.20
N ARG A 720 66.13 9.15 -73.53
CA ARG A 720 66.01 8.68 -74.91
C ARG A 720 64.57 8.33 -75.22
N TYR A 721 64.10 8.60 -76.43
CA TYR A 721 62.83 8.08 -76.92
C TYR A 721 62.94 7.50 -78.33
N GLN A 722 62.08 6.53 -78.65
CA GLN A 722 61.90 5.98 -79.99
C GLN A 722 60.41 5.91 -80.35
N ILE A 723 60.04 6.59 -81.44
CA ILE A 723 58.70 6.51 -82.01
C ILE A 723 58.63 5.30 -82.96
N THR A 724 57.61 4.47 -82.78
CA THR A 724 57.24 3.38 -83.69
C THR A 724 55.85 3.64 -84.25
N LEU A 725 55.78 4.06 -85.52
CA LEU A 725 54.53 4.32 -86.22
C LEU A 725 53.92 3.00 -86.71
N VAL A 726 52.60 2.84 -86.56
CA VAL A 726 51.84 1.71 -87.13
C VAL A 726 50.92 2.27 -88.21
N GLY A 727 51.19 1.91 -89.47
CA GLY A 727 50.41 2.39 -90.62
C GLY A 727 49.00 1.84 -90.68
N THR A 728 48.13 2.46 -91.47
CA THR A 728 46.78 1.96 -91.80
C THR A 728 46.82 0.68 -92.65
N ASP A 729 47.95 0.40 -93.31
CA ASP A 729 48.31 -0.88 -93.94
C ASP A 729 48.74 -1.97 -92.94
N ASN A 730 48.91 -1.61 -91.66
CA ASN A 730 49.50 -2.40 -90.57
C ASN A 730 51.01 -2.67 -90.71
N HIS A 731 51.74 -1.93 -91.54
CA HIS A 731 53.21 -1.93 -91.50
C HIS A 731 53.70 -1.16 -90.26
N MET A 732 54.81 -1.60 -89.66
CA MET A 732 55.43 -0.93 -88.51
C MET A 732 56.73 -0.26 -88.93
N THR A 733 56.83 1.05 -88.69
CA THR A 733 57.98 1.88 -89.06
C THR A 733 58.60 2.46 -87.80
N LYS A 734 59.76 1.91 -87.38
CA LYS A 734 60.57 2.48 -86.30
C LYS A 734 61.37 3.67 -86.82
N LEU A 735 61.25 4.82 -86.16
CA LEU A 735 62.13 5.96 -86.38
C LEU A 735 63.45 5.77 -85.62
N PRO A 736 64.54 6.46 -85.99
CA PRO A 736 65.75 6.49 -85.19
C PRO A 736 65.45 6.95 -83.75
N PRO A 737 66.12 6.39 -82.72
CA PRO A 737 65.99 6.90 -81.37
C PRO A 737 66.59 8.31 -81.28
N VAL A 738 66.02 9.15 -80.42
CA VAL A 738 66.45 10.52 -80.14
C VAL A 738 66.81 10.63 -78.67
N GLU A 739 67.97 11.20 -78.37
CA GLU A 739 68.37 11.58 -77.01
C GLU A 739 68.16 13.09 -76.85
N THR A 740 67.42 13.52 -75.82
CA THR A 740 67.13 14.95 -75.58
C THR A 740 66.93 15.26 -74.08
N THR A 741 66.85 16.55 -73.77
CA THR A 741 66.40 17.11 -72.49
C THR A 741 65.07 17.88 -72.61
N ASP A 742 64.46 17.92 -73.80
CA ASP A 742 63.21 18.64 -74.05
C ASP A 742 62.04 17.99 -73.31
N ASP A 743 61.21 18.79 -72.63
CA ASP A 743 59.99 18.34 -71.95
C ASP A 743 58.80 18.15 -72.90
N LEU A 744 58.78 18.83 -74.05
CA LEU A 744 57.72 18.76 -75.06
C LEU A 744 58.20 18.07 -76.35
N VAL A 745 57.59 16.93 -76.72
CA VAL A 745 57.96 16.14 -77.91
C VAL A 745 56.80 16.05 -78.91
N ALA A 746 57.06 16.45 -80.16
CA ALA A 746 56.12 16.30 -81.27
C ALA A 746 56.11 14.86 -81.81
N VAL A 747 54.94 14.22 -81.83
CA VAL A 747 54.76 12.84 -82.34
C VAL A 747 54.07 12.87 -83.70
N SER A 748 54.88 12.88 -84.76
CA SER A 748 54.46 12.99 -86.16
C SER A 748 55.09 11.92 -87.06
N GLU A 749 54.60 11.81 -88.30
CA GLU A 749 55.35 11.15 -89.38
C GLU A 749 56.68 11.89 -89.67
N PRO A 750 57.72 11.19 -90.16
CA PRO A 750 58.95 11.83 -90.60
C PRO A 750 58.70 12.73 -91.82
N ILE A 751 59.27 13.94 -91.79
CA ILE A 751 59.25 14.89 -92.92
C ILE A 751 60.09 14.29 -94.06
N ALA A 752 59.53 14.35 -95.28
CA ALA A 752 60.10 13.74 -96.50
C ALA A 752 60.98 14.71 -97.31
#